data_AF-A0A8B6XI76-F1
#
_entry.id   AF-A0A8B6XI76-F1
#
_cell.length_a   1.000
_cell.length_b   1.000
_cell.length_c   1.000
_cell.angle_alpha   90.00
_cell.angle_beta   90.00
_cell.angle_gamma   90.00
#
_symmetry.space_group_name_H-M   'P 1'
#
loop_
_entity.id
_entity.type
_entity.pdbx_description
1 polymer ?
#
loop_
_entity_poly.entity_id
_entity_poly.type
_entity_poly.pdbx_seq_one_letter_code
_entity_poly.pdbx_strand_id
1 'polypeptide(L)'
;MVKTSFLIFFSVSAVLFGGAALVADVPQTAIACERDDLKIDCKGKGTIEIIDANYGRTASGICPGANNMNTKCDNQKKSLEVVYNSCSFKSSCTVKAANSVFGDPCVGTYKYLEVKYTCKPKVLRACEGSDLNIDCNGEGTIEVVSANYGRTSSEFCPGAQDSNIKCDNELESFDIVHKSCSSKSSCTVKASNSVFGDPCVGTYKYLEVQYTCKPFVTLACEGDNLKIDCNGLGFIEIVYANYGRTMSCICPGSNDSNTECNNEKSSLEIVRNRCSNQPSCNVKACNTIFGDPCVGTYKFLEVQHICKHQSQVARACEGNDLNMDCKGKGTIEVVNANYGRTMSGVCPGANDINTKCDNKKKSLDIVQNSCSAKSSCIVKAANAVFGDPCYGTYKYLEVEYNCKPQVARACEGNDLIIDCNGKGTVEVVYANYGRTLAGVCPGVNDINTKCINPEKSIDIVQNTCSAKSSCIIKASNTVFGDPCVGTYKYLEVQYNCKPQTVRACEGKDLKIDCEGKGVIDVINANYGRIVSGVCPGANDMNTKCENQKKSLEVVYNSCSSKSTCVVKAENAVFGDPCYGTYKYLDVQFTCRPQVARACEGKELRIDCNEDETIEVINANYGRNLVGICPGSNDMNTKCNHHKKSYDVVQSSCSTKSSCTVKAENAVFGDPCVGTYKYLEVQYNCKPKPQVARACEGNDLKIDCNGKGTINVVNANYGRTLAGVCPGANDSNTKCDNQKKSIEIVQNNCSSKSSCIVKAANSLFGDPCYGTYKYLEVQYTCK
;
A
#
# COMPACT_ATOMS: atom_id res chain seq x y z
N MET A 1 7.21 -36.69 -58.86
CA MET A 1 7.79 -35.40 -59.27
C MET A 1 6.65 -34.39 -59.39
N VAL A 2 6.87 -33.21 -58.78
CA VAL A 2 6.11 -31.95 -58.90
C VAL A 2 4.70 -31.89 -58.30
N LYS A 3 4.64 -31.24 -57.13
CA LYS A 3 3.50 -30.51 -56.57
C LYS A 3 3.23 -29.26 -57.41
N THR A 4 1.96 -28.94 -57.65
CA THR A 4 1.55 -27.58 -58.05
C THR A 4 0.36 -27.17 -57.19
N SER A 5 0.60 -26.20 -56.31
CA SER A 5 -0.40 -25.58 -55.43
C SER A 5 -1.28 -24.60 -56.22
N PHE A 6 -2.60 -24.66 -56.01
CA PHE A 6 -3.53 -23.58 -56.31
C PHE A 6 -3.58 -22.62 -55.10
N LEU A 7 -3.20 -21.36 -55.31
CA LEU A 7 -3.41 -20.25 -54.39
C LEU A 7 -4.73 -19.55 -54.80
N ILE A 8 -5.73 -19.60 -53.93
CA ILE A 8 -6.95 -18.77 -54.05
C ILE A 8 -6.73 -17.55 -53.14
N PHE A 9 -6.67 -16.37 -53.75
CA PHE A 9 -6.72 -15.08 -53.06
C PHE A 9 -8.17 -14.84 -52.59
N PHE A 10 -8.38 -14.69 -51.27
CA PHE A 10 -9.59 -14.03 -50.75
C PHE A 10 -9.23 -12.60 -50.37
N SER A 11 -9.66 -11.65 -51.21
CA SER A 11 -9.78 -10.24 -50.84
C SER A 11 -11.05 -10.04 -50.00
N VAL A 12 -10.91 -9.70 -48.72
CA VAL A 12 -12.04 -9.28 -47.89
C VAL A 12 -12.03 -7.77 -47.81
N SER A 13 -12.90 -7.13 -48.58
CA SER A 13 -13.31 -5.74 -48.34
C SER A 13 -14.20 -5.72 -47.10
N ALA A 14 -13.71 -5.10 -46.01
CA ALA A 14 -14.48 -4.90 -44.80
C ALA A 14 -15.53 -3.80 -45.03
N VAL A 15 -16.81 -4.19 -44.99
CA VAL A 15 -17.93 -3.26 -44.82
C VAL A 15 -18.09 -3.03 -43.31
N LEU A 16 -18.03 -1.76 -42.90
CA LEU A 16 -18.29 -1.30 -41.53
C LEU A 16 -19.76 -1.51 -41.18
N PHE A 17 -20.02 -2.39 -40.21
CA PHE A 17 -21.18 -2.30 -39.33
C PHE A 17 -20.72 -2.43 -37.88
N GLY A 18 -21.07 -1.44 -37.06
CA GLY A 18 -20.82 -1.41 -35.62
C GLY A 18 -21.64 -2.47 -34.92
N GLY A 19 -20.95 -3.50 -34.43
CA GLY A 19 -21.43 -4.50 -33.51
C GLY A 19 -20.20 -5.16 -32.92
N ALA A 20 -20.11 -5.24 -31.60
CA ALA A 20 -19.00 -5.89 -30.92
C ALA A 20 -18.88 -7.34 -31.41
N ALA A 21 -17.93 -7.60 -32.30
CA ALA A 21 -17.56 -8.96 -32.65
C ALA A 21 -16.98 -9.60 -31.39
N LEU A 22 -17.70 -10.57 -30.82
CA LEU A 22 -17.18 -11.50 -29.83
C LEU A 22 -15.89 -12.10 -30.39
N VAL A 23 -14.75 -11.67 -29.85
CA VAL A 23 -13.46 -12.31 -30.13
C VAL A 23 -13.56 -13.71 -29.55
N ALA A 24 -13.60 -14.74 -30.39
CA ALA A 24 -13.52 -16.12 -29.91
C ALA A 24 -12.20 -16.29 -29.14
N ASP A 25 -12.27 -16.78 -27.90
CA ASP A 25 -11.10 -17.00 -27.04
C ASP A 25 -10.21 -18.10 -27.63
N VAL A 26 -9.20 -17.71 -28.42
CA VAL A 26 -8.28 -18.65 -29.05
C VAL A 26 -7.30 -19.22 -28.01
N PRO A 27 -7.24 -20.55 -27.81
CA PRO A 27 -6.25 -21.17 -26.94
C PRO A 27 -4.82 -20.89 -27.40
N GLN A 28 -3.96 -20.52 -26.45
CA GLN A 28 -2.53 -20.28 -26.65
C GLN A 28 -1.71 -21.43 -26.07
N THR A 29 -0.51 -21.66 -26.62
CA THR A 29 0.45 -22.65 -26.10
C THR A 29 1.75 -21.97 -25.67
N ALA A 30 2.21 -22.23 -24.45
CA ALA A 30 3.52 -21.84 -23.96
C ALA A 30 4.39 -23.09 -23.72
N ILE A 31 5.68 -23.00 -24.04
CA ILE A 31 6.64 -24.11 -23.90
C ILE A 31 7.91 -23.63 -23.21
N ALA A 32 8.42 -24.40 -22.25
CA ALA A 32 9.75 -24.22 -21.65
C ALA A 32 10.48 -25.56 -21.56
N CYS A 33 11.77 -25.56 -21.88
CA CYS A 33 12.60 -26.76 -21.78
C CYS A 33 12.94 -27.08 -20.32
N GLU A 34 13.28 -28.33 -20.04
CA GLU A 34 13.68 -28.74 -18.69
C GLU A 34 14.83 -27.88 -18.14
N ARG A 35 14.62 -27.34 -16.93
CA ARG A 35 15.44 -26.38 -16.15
C ARG A 35 15.18 -24.90 -16.44
N ASP A 36 14.46 -24.57 -17.52
CA ASP A 36 14.08 -23.20 -17.82
C ASP A 36 12.79 -22.79 -17.09
N ASP A 37 12.52 -21.49 -17.08
CA ASP A 37 11.30 -20.91 -16.54
C ASP A 37 10.27 -20.68 -17.67
N LEU A 38 9.08 -21.26 -17.51
CA LEU A 38 7.92 -20.96 -18.36
C LEU A 38 7.27 -19.66 -17.88
N LYS A 39 7.22 -18.63 -18.73
CA LYS A 39 6.45 -17.40 -18.47
C LYS A 39 5.14 -17.41 -19.26
N ILE A 40 4.01 -17.33 -18.56
CA ILE A 40 2.66 -17.13 -19.11
C ILE A 40 2.24 -15.72 -18.74
N ASP A 41 1.75 -14.94 -19.70
CA ASP A 41 1.35 -13.55 -19.46
C ASP A 41 0.18 -13.21 -20.36
N CYS A 42 -0.94 -12.80 -19.76
CA CYS A 42 -2.12 -12.37 -20.51
C CYS A 42 -1.95 -11.00 -21.15
N LYS A 43 -0.84 -10.28 -20.88
CA LYS A 43 -0.52 -8.97 -21.47
C LYS A 43 -1.70 -8.00 -21.39
N GLY A 44 -2.40 -8.03 -20.25
CA GLY A 44 -3.57 -7.19 -20.01
C GLY A 44 -4.93 -7.72 -20.48
N LYS A 45 -4.98 -8.88 -21.16
CA LYS A 45 -6.23 -9.51 -21.64
C LYS A 45 -7.07 -10.19 -20.54
N GLY A 46 -6.75 -9.95 -19.27
CA GLY A 46 -7.45 -10.52 -18.12
C GLY A 46 -6.61 -11.57 -17.40
N THR A 47 -7.24 -12.69 -17.04
CA THR A 47 -6.67 -13.74 -16.19
C THR A 47 -6.46 -15.05 -16.94
N ILE A 48 -5.42 -15.76 -16.58
CA ILE A 48 -5.03 -17.05 -17.16
C ILE A 48 -6.07 -18.10 -16.75
N GLU A 49 -6.60 -18.81 -17.74
CA GLU A 49 -7.39 -20.01 -17.58
C GLU A 49 -6.61 -21.17 -18.20
N ILE A 50 -6.14 -22.10 -17.37
CA ILE A 50 -5.36 -23.25 -17.84
C ILE A 50 -6.30 -24.31 -18.40
N ILE A 51 -6.08 -24.69 -19.66
CA ILE A 51 -6.83 -25.72 -20.38
C ILE A 51 -6.11 -27.07 -20.23
N ASP A 52 -4.80 -27.07 -20.41
CA ASP A 52 -3.98 -28.29 -20.41
C ASP A 52 -2.54 -27.98 -19.98
N ALA A 53 -1.85 -28.94 -19.39
CA ALA A 53 -0.40 -28.83 -19.19
C ALA A 53 0.27 -30.20 -19.09
N ASN A 54 1.49 -30.31 -19.61
CA ASN A 54 2.30 -31.52 -19.59
C ASN A 54 3.79 -31.22 -19.43
N TYR A 55 4.40 -31.65 -18.32
CA TYR A 55 5.84 -31.68 -18.11
C TYR A 55 6.35 -33.08 -18.42
N GLY A 56 6.78 -33.30 -19.65
CA GLY A 56 7.15 -34.61 -20.17
C GLY A 56 7.81 -34.47 -21.55
N ARG A 57 7.69 -35.49 -22.38
CA ARG A 57 8.07 -35.44 -23.79
C ARG A 57 7.05 -36.20 -24.62
N THR A 58 6.25 -35.48 -25.39
CA THR A 58 5.26 -36.03 -26.34
C THR A 58 5.73 -35.90 -27.79
N ALA A 59 6.77 -35.10 -28.06
CA ALA A 59 7.38 -34.90 -29.38
C ALA A 59 8.91 -34.82 -29.31
N SER A 60 9.58 -35.35 -30.34
CA SER A 60 11.05 -35.36 -30.44
C SER A 60 11.64 -34.03 -30.94
N GLY A 61 10.84 -33.21 -31.63
CA GLY A 61 11.25 -31.93 -32.21
C GLY A 61 11.15 -30.71 -31.29
N ILE A 62 10.50 -30.85 -30.13
CA ILE A 62 10.36 -29.78 -29.13
C ILE A 62 11.49 -29.92 -28.09
N CYS A 63 12.22 -28.83 -27.81
CA CYS A 63 13.37 -28.81 -26.90
C CYS A 63 14.41 -29.91 -27.26
N PRO A 64 15.17 -29.74 -28.36
CA PRO A 64 16.16 -30.72 -28.80
C PRO A 64 17.31 -30.83 -27.79
N GLY A 65 17.70 -32.06 -27.45
CA GLY A 65 18.71 -32.36 -26.43
C GLY A 65 19.00 -33.86 -26.33
N ALA A 66 19.77 -34.27 -25.31
CA ALA A 66 20.11 -35.69 -25.08
C ALA A 66 18.85 -36.55 -24.81
N ASN A 67 18.80 -37.76 -25.36
CA ASN A 67 17.72 -38.75 -25.16
C ASN A 67 16.30 -38.24 -25.49
N ASN A 68 16.13 -37.66 -26.68
CA ASN A 68 14.87 -37.09 -27.19
C ASN A 68 13.97 -38.07 -27.97
N MET A 69 14.33 -39.36 -28.04
CA MET A 69 13.55 -40.38 -28.75
C MET A 69 12.37 -40.95 -27.94
N ASN A 70 12.38 -40.83 -26.61
CA ASN A 70 11.28 -41.28 -25.78
C ASN A 70 10.15 -40.23 -25.77
N THR A 71 9.20 -40.37 -26.71
CA THR A 71 8.01 -39.51 -26.82
C THR A 71 6.77 -40.08 -26.11
N LYS A 72 6.91 -41.21 -25.42
CA LYS A 72 5.87 -41.79 -24.54
C LYS A 72 6.13 -41.41 -23.10
N CYS A 73 6.32 -40.10 -22.87
CA CYS A 73 6.56 -39.54 -21.56
C CYS A 73 5.53 -38.46 -21.29
N ASP A 74 4.40 -38.85 -20.71
CA ASP A 74 3.35 -37.94 -20.28
C ASP A 74 3.34 -37.77 -18.76
N ASN A 75 2.87 -36.62 -18.32
CA ASN A 75 2.64 -36.26 -16.92
C ASN A 75 1.44 -35.32 -16.79
N GLN A 76 0.53 -35.39 -17.76
CA GLN A 76 -0.51 -34.38 -18.00
C GLN A 76 -1.35 -34.10 -16.74
N LYS A 77 -1.79 -35.14 -16.04
CA LYS A 77 -2.63 -34.99 -14.84
C LYS A 77 -1.95 -34.16 -13.74
N LYS A 78 -0.68 -34.47 -13.45
CA LYS A 78 0.08 -33.78 -12.41
C LYS A 78 0.52 -32.40 -12.86
N SER A 79 0.93 -32.27 -14.11
CA SER A 79 1.32 -30.99 -14.71
C SER A 79 0.17 -30.01 -14.79
N LEU A 80 -1.02 -30.45 -15.24
CA LEU A 80 -2.24 -29.65 -15.22
C LEU A 80 -2.56 -29.15 -13.82
N GLU A 81 -2.54 -30.04 -12.83
CA GLU A 81 -2.80 -29.66 -11.43
C GLU A 81 -1.81 -28.62 -10.91
N VAL A 82 -0.49 -28.82 -11.13
CA VAL A 82 0.55 -27.88 -10.67
C VAL A 82 0.44 -26.54 -11.38
N VAL A 83 0.24 -26.52 -12.69
CA VAL A 83 0.16 -25.29 -13.48
C VAL A 83 -1.16 -24.56 -13.21
N TYR A 84 -2.29 -25.26 -13.15
CA TYR A 84 -3.59 -24.67 -12.79
C TYR A 84 -3.51 -24.00 -11.42
N ASN A 85 -2.96 -24.69 -10.42
CA ASN A 85 -2.84 -24.14 -9.07
C ASN A 85 -1.84 -22.98 -8.97
N SER A 86 -0.81 -22.98 -9.82
CA SER A 86 0.22 -21.94 -9.83
C SER A 86 -0.20 -20.69 -10.61
N CYS A 87 -0.98 -20.85 -11.68
CA CYS A 87 -1.20 -19.83 -12.70
C CYS A 87 -2.64 -19.40 -12.92
N SER A 88 -3.64 -20.26 -12.67
CA SER A 88 -5.04 -19.90 -12.95
C SER A 88 -5.46 -18.66 -12.17
N PHE A 89 -6.28 -17.82 -12.80
CA PHE A 89 -6.79 -16.55 -12.28
C PHE A 89 -5.74 -15.44 -12.09
N LYS A 90 -4.47 -15.67 -12.44
CA LYS A 90 -3.41 -14.65 -12.44
C LYS A 90 -3.34 -13.92 -13.78
N SER A 91 -2.90 -12.67 -13.80
CA SER A 91 -2.61 -11.93 -15.04
C SER A 91 -1.30 -12.38 -15.70
N SER A 92 -0.34 -12.83 -14.88
CA SER A 92 0.91 -13.45 -15.33
C SER A 92 1.38 -14.51 -14.33
N CYS A 93 2.15 -15.49 -14.80
CA CYS A 93 2.66 -16.61 -14.02
C CYS A 93 4.03 -17.05 -14.54
N THR A 94 4.94 -17.42 -13.62
CA THR A 94 6.20 -18.07 -13.97
C THR A 94 6.27 -19.42 -13.28
N VAL A 95 6.58 -20.48 -14.03
CA VAL A 95 6.69 -21.85 -13.50
C VAL A 95 8.01 -22.46 -13.98
N LYS A 96 8.82 -22.93 -13.03
CA LYS A 96 10.08 -23.60 -13.35
C LYS A 96 9.83 -25.02 -13.87
N ALA A 97 10.31 -25.32 -15.07
CA ALA A 97 10.15 -26.62 -15.72
C ALA A 97 11.17 -27.64 -15.17
N ALA A 98 10.98 -28.13 -13.95
CA ALA A 98 11.94 -29.02 -13.29
C ALA A 98 11.30 -30.25 -12.62
N ASN A 99 12.07 -31.34 -12.53
CA ASN A 99 11.72 -32.55 -11.79
C ASN A 99 11.34 -32.28 -10.33
N SER A 100 11.94 -31.28 -9.69
CA SER A 100 11.60 -30.87 -8.32
C SER A 100 10.19 -30.28 -8.19
N VAL A 101 9.61 -29.79 -9.30
CA VAL A 101 8.27 -29.17 -9.34
C VAL A 101 7.22 -30.18 -9.79
N PHE A 102 7.52 -30.96 -10.83
CA PHE A 102 6.54 -31.84 -11.48
C PHE A 102 6.76 -33.34 -11.20
N GLY A 103 7.85 -33.72 -10.51
CA GLY A 103 8.36 -35.09 -10.50
C GLY A 103 9.03 -35.46 -11.82
N ASP A 104 9.66 -36.65 -11.87
CA ASP A 104 10.26 -37.19 -13.08
C ASP A 104 9.41 -38.32 -13.67
N PRO A 105 8.59 -38.05 -14.70
CA PRO A 105 7.76 -39.08 -15.35
C PRO A 105 8.57 -40.07 -16.20
N CYS A 106 9.80 -39.73 -16.58
CA CYS A 106 10.63 -40.57 -17.44
C CYS A 106 12.12 -40.28 -17.22
N VAL A 107 12.70 -40.98 -16.24
CA VAL A 107 14.10 -40.80 -15.84
C VAL A 107 15.04 -40.94 -17.04
N GLY A 108 15.98 -40.01 -17.18
CA GLY A 108 16.98 -39.99 -18.25
C GLY A 108 16.49 -39.46 -19.59
N THR A 109 15.21 -39.07 -19.70
CA THR A 109 14.64 -38.39 -20.87
C THR A 109 14.58 -36.88 -20.58
N TYR A 110 15.09 -36.07 -21.51
CA TYR A 110 15.01 -34.61 -21.41
C TYR A 110 13.57 -34.15 -21.66
N LYS A 111 12.94 -33.41 -20.76
CA LYS A 111 11.52 -33.06 -20.82
C LYS A 111 11.31 -31.59 -21.21
N TYR A 112 10.07 -31.21 -21.45
CA TYR A 112 9.62 -29.85 -21.57
C TYR A 112 8.25 -29.69 -20.91
N LEU A 113 7.98 -28.49 -20.38
CA LEU A 113 6.67 -28.09 -19.92
C LEU A 113 5.93 -27.46 -21.10
N GLU A 114 4.84 -28.07 -21.54
CA GLU A 114 3.88 -27.51 -22.50
C GLU A 114 2.60 -27.14 -21.75
N VAL A 115 2.09 -25.92 -21.93
CA VAL A 115 0.86 -25.44 -21.29
C VAL A 115 -0.05 -24.82 -22.33
N LYS A 116 -1.30 -25.25 -22.38
CA LYS A 116 -2.37 -24.63 -23.15
C LYS A 116 -3.26 -23.79 -22.25
N TYR A 117 -3.54 -22.56 -22.63
CA TYR A 117 -4.30 -21.62 -21.80
C TYR A 117 -5.08 -20.60 -22.63
N THR A 118 -6.10 -20.01 -22.00
CA THR A 118 -6.86 -18.86 -22.50
C THR A 118 -6.70 -17.69 -21.54
N CYS A 119 -6.97 -16.47 -22.01
CA CYS A 119 -7.02 -15.28 -21.16
C CYS A 119 -8.46 -14.79 -21.12
N LYS A 120 -9.08 -14.79 -19.94
CA LYS A 120 -10.47 -14.40 -19.72
C LYS A 120 -10.57 -13.06 -19.01
N PRO A 121 -11.56 -12.19 -19.33
CA PRO A 121 -11.83 -10.97 -18.57
C PRO A 121 -11.97 -11.23 -17.07
N LYS A 122 -11.53 -10.27 -16.25
CA LYS A 122 -11.77 -10.28 -14.80
C LYS A 122 -13.25 -10.02 -14.54
N VAL A 123 -13.82 -10.69 -13.53
CA VAL A 123 -15.24 -10.52 -13.14
C VAL A 123 -15.35 -10.03 -11.71
N LEU A 124 -16.08 -8.94 -11.49
CA LEU A 124 -16.39 -8.40 -10.16
C LEU A 124 -17.89 -8.25 -9.97
N ARG A 125 -18.34 -8.38 -8.72
CA ARG A 125 -19.77 -8.27 -8.34
C ARG A 125 -19.94 -7.41 -7.09
N ALA A 126 -20.97 -6.56 -7.07
CA ALA A 126 -21.44 -5.86 -5.87
C ALA A 126 -22.95 -5.97 -5.75
N CYS A 127 -23.43 -6.27 -4.54
CA CYS A 127 -24.87 -6.31 -4.26
C CYS A 127 -25.46 -4.90 -4.24
N GLU A 128 -26.75 -4.80 -4.56
CA GLU A 128 -27.49 -3.53 -4.51
C GLU A 128 -27.31 -2.82 -3.16
N GLY A 129 -26.96 -1.52 -3.24
CA GLY A 129 -26.60 -0.65 -2.13
C GLY A 129 -25.09 -0.53 -1.88
N SER A 130 -24.26 -1.42 -2.43
CA SER A 130 -22.81 -1.44 -2.22
C SER A 130 -22.03 -0.75 -3.33
N ASP A 131 -20.79 -0.37 -3.04
CA ASP A 131 -19.84 0.15 -4.02
C ASP A 131 -19.03 -1.00 -4.64
N LEU A 132 -18.91 -1.00 -5.98
CA LEU A 132 -18.03 -1.87 -6.75
C LEU A 132 -16.74 -1.12 -7.08
N ASN A 133 -15.60 -1.59 -6.56
CA ASN A 133 -14.29 -1.02 -6.86
C ASN A 133 -13.58 -1.85 -7.93
N ILE A 134 -13.35 -1.26 -9.10
CA ILE A 134 -12.60 -1.82 -10.22
C ILE A 134 -11.22 -1.20 -10.20
N ASP A 135 -10.17 -2.00 -10.09
CA ASP A 135 -8.78 -1.53 -10.08
C ASP A 135 -7.92 -2.42 -10.97
N CYS A 136 -7.06 -1.79 -11.78
CA CYS A 136 -6.05 -2.47 -12.56
C CYS A 136 -4.73 -2.64 -11.80
N ASN A 137 -4.57 -2.05 -10.62
CA ASN A 137 -3.43 -2.27 -9.72
C ASN A 137 -2.07 -2.08 -10.40
N GLY A 138 -1.99 -1.06 -11.28
CA GLY A 138 -0.79 -0.80 -12.08
C GLY A 138 -0.67 -1.62 -13.38
N GLU A 139 -1.52 -2.61 -13.62
CA GLU A 139 -1.53 -3.38 -14.88
C GLU A 139 -2.01 -2.57 -16.10
N GLY A 140 -2.47 -1.34 -15.88
CA GLY A 140 -2.84 -0.41 -16.94
C GLY A 140 -4.18 0.28 -16.71
N THR A 141 -4.95 0.48 -17.77
CA THR A 141 -6.28 1.11 -17.76
C THR A 141 -7.39 0.09 -17.97
N ILE A 142 -8.52 0.34 -17.31
CA ILE A 142 -9.72 -0.48 -17.38
C ILE A 142 -10.28 -0.41 -18.80
N GLU A 143 -10.56 -1.57 -19.37
CA GLU A 143 -11.43 -1.75 -20.52
C GLU A 143 -12.61 -2.59 -20.08
N VAL A 144 -13.81 -2.00 -20.08
CA VAL A 144 -15.04 -2.71 -19.73
C VAL A 144 -15.43 -3.61 -20.89
N VAL A 145 -15.63 -4.90 -20.61
CA VAL A 145 -16.03 -5.92 -21.58
C VAL A 145 -17.54 -6.11 -21.56
N SER A 146 -18.14 -6.20 -20.37
CA SER A 146 -19.58 -6.22 -20.17
C SER A 146 -19.93 -5.72 -18.77
N ALA A 147 -21.16 -5.24 -18.58
CA ALA A 147 -21.68 -4.91 -17.26
C ALA A 147 -23.19 -5.16 -17.21
N ASN A 148 -23.69 -5.63 -16.07
CA ASN A 148 -25.11 -5.88 -15.86
C ASN A 148 -25.51 -5.56 -14.42
N TYR A 149 -26.34 -4.53 -14.22
CA TYR A 149 -27.04 -4.27 -12.97
C TYR A 149 -28.42 -4.93 -13.02
N GLY A 150 -28.51 -6.14 -12.48
CA GLY A 150 -29.71 -6.96 -12.56
C GLY A 150 -29.59 -8.21 -11.68
N ARG A 151 -30.31 -9.27 -12.04
CA ARG A 151 -30.16 -10.60 -11.45
C ARG A 151 -30.27 -11.67 -12.53
N THR A 152 -29.16 -12.35 -12.78
CA THR A 152 -29.05 -13.47 -13.74
C THR A 152 -28.78 -14.82 -13.06
N SER A 153 -28.55 -14.82 -11.74
CA SER A 153 -28.32 -16.02 -10.93
C SER A 153 -28.84 -15.82 -9.49
N SER A 154 -29.29 -16.91 -8.88
CA SER A 154 -29.70 -16.97 -7.46
C SER A 154 -28.51 -17.21 -6.52
N GLU A 155 -27.33 -17.54 -7.03
CA GLU A 155 -26.15 -17.86 -6.21
C GLU A 155 -25.47 -16.61 -5.61
N PHE A 156 -25.64 -15.46 -6.26
CA PHE A 156 -24.96 -14.23 -5.90
C PHE A 156 -25.91 -13.26 -5.18
N CYS A 157 -25.41 -12.63 -4.11
CA CYS A 157 -26.17 -11.69 -3.29
C CYS A 157 -27.53 -12.27 -2.81
N PRO A 158 -27.51 -13.34 -1.99
CA PRO A 158 -28.74 -13.98 -1.50
C PRO A 158 -29.49 -13.03 -0.57
N GLY A 159 -30.82 -12.98 -0.69
CA GLY A 159 -31.65 -12.01 0.02
C GLY A 159 -33.13 -12.17 -0.25
N ALA A 160 -33.96 -11.26 0.28
CA ALA A 160 -35.37 -11.25 -0.05
C ALA A 160 -35.56 -10.99 -1.56
N GLN A 161 -36.44 -11.76 -2.21
CA GLN A 161 -36.78 -11.64 -3.63
C GLN A 161 -35.60 -11.91 -4.60
N ASP A 162 -34.85 -12.98 -4.37
CA ASP A 162 -33.71 -13.43 -5.20
C ASP A 162 -34.06 -14.54 -6.21
N SER A 163 -35.33 -14.94 -6.30
CA SER A 163 -35.79 -16.00 -7.21
C SER A 163 -35.94 -15.55 -8.67
N ASN A 164 -36.06 -14.25 -8.92
CA ASN A 164 -36.20 -13.71 -10.28
C ASN A 164 -34.83 -13.54 -10.94
N ILE A 165 -34.39 -14.58 -11.67
CA ILE A 165 -33.11 -14.60 -12.40
C ILE A 165 -33.21 -14.17 -13.87
N LYS A 166 -34.37 -13.68 -14.30
CA LYS A 166 -34.59 -13.12 -15.64
C LYS A 166 -34.69 -11.61 -15.55
N CYS A 167 -33.67 -11.01 -14.93
CA CYS A 167 -33.54 -9.58 -14.81
C CYS A 167 -32.17 -9.15 -15.34
N ASP A 168 -32.11 -8.79 -16.61
CA ASP A 168 -30.94 -8.28 -17.27
C ASP A 168 -31.13 -6.80 -17.65
N ASN A 169 -30.05 -6.04 -17.53
CA ASN A 169 -29.94 -4.65 -17.96
C ASN A 169 -28.57 -4.39 -18.58
N GLU A 170 -28.09 -5.32 -19.41
CA GLU A 170 -26.70 -5.37 -19.85
C GLU A 170 -26.30 -4.14 -20.70
N LEU A 171 -27.15 -3.73 -21.65
CA LEU A 171 -26.83 -2.61 -22.55
C LEU A 171 -26.69 -1.27 -21.81
N GLU A 172 -27.68 -0.89 -20.99
CA GLU A 172 -27.61 0.38 -20.25
C GLU A 172 -26.52 0.34 -19.18
N SER A 173 -26.37 -0.80 -18.50
CA SER A 173 -25.33 -0.97 -17.49
C SER A 173 -23.93 -0.89 -18.11
N PHE A 174 -23.73 -1.49 -19.28
CA PHE A 174 -22.48 -1.39 -20.04
C PHE A 174 -22.16 0.07 -20.36
N ASP A 175 -23.09 0.83 -20.95
CA ASP A 175 -22.83 2.22 -21.32
C ASP A 175 -22.45 3.09 -20.10
N ILE A 176 -23.16 2.92 -18.98
CA ILE A 176 -22.89 3.65 -17.74
C ILE A 176 -21.50 3.29 -17.19
N VAL A 177 -21.18 2.00 -17.07
CA VAL A 177 -19.90 1.55 -16.50
C VAL A 177 -18.75 1.86 -17.45
N HIS A 178 -18.91 1.64 -18.75
CA HIS A 178 -17.91 1.95 -19.78
C HIS A 178 -17.57 3.45 -19.78
N LYS A 179 -18.58 4.33 -19.81
CA LYS A 179 -18.35 5.78 -19.76
C LYS A 179 -17.71 6.23 -18.43
N SER A 180 -18.05 5.55 -17.34
CA SER A 180 -17.55 5.90 -16.01
C SER A 180 -16.14 5.39 -15.73
N CYS A 181 -15.77 4.23 -16.27
CA CYS A 181 -14.56 3.50 -15.86
C CYS A 181 -13.52 3.29 -16.96
N SER A 182 -13.90 3.20 -18.23
CA SER A 182 -12.94 2.92 -19.31
C SER A 182 -11.83 3.97 -19.36
N SER A 183 -10.62 3.50 -19.67
CA SER A 183 -9.39 4.31 -19.73
C SER A 183 -8.90 4.88 -18.39
N LYS A 184 -9.52 4.51 -17.25
CA LYS A 184 -9.03 4.85 -15.90
C LYS A 184 -8.22 3.69 -15.32
N SER A 185 -7.25 3.96 -14.46
CA SER A 185 -6.53 2.89 -13.75
C SER A 185 -7.34 2.26 -12.61
N SER A 186 -8.27 3.02 -12.04
CA SER A 186 -9.18 2.61 -10.97
C SER A 186 -10.52 3.36 -11.08
N CYS A 187 -11.61 2.72 -10.69
CA CYS A 187 -12.97 3.24 -10.78
C CYS A 187 -13.84 2.67 -9.65
N THR A 188 -14.70 3.49 -9.06
CA THR A 188 -15.73 3.04 -8.12
C THR A 188 -17.11 3.31 -8.71
N VAL A 189 -17.99 2.31 -8.68
CA VAL A 189 -19.36 2.42 -9.18
C VAL A 189 -20.34 1.93 -8.11
N LYS A 190 -21.32 2.75 -7.74
CA LYS A 190 -22.34 2.37 -6.76
C LYS A 190 -23.44 1.53 -7.42
N ALA A 191 -23.62 0.29 -6.97
CA ALA A 191 -24.66 -0.61 -7.46
C ALA A 191 -26.04 -0.18 -6.92
N SER A 192 -26.75 0.71 -7.60
CA SER A 192 -28.02 1.27 -7.10
C SER A 192 -28.98 1.71 -8.21
N ASN A 193 -30.27 1.69 -7.91
CA ASN A 193 -31.33 2.15 -8.84
C ASN A 193 -31.16 3.63 -9.22
N SER A 194 -30.55 4.46 -8.38
CA SER A 194 -30.25 5.86 -8.70
C SER A 194 -29.19 6.03 -9.80
N VAL A 195 -28.36 5.01 -10.01
CA VAL A 195 -27.29 5.03 -11.03
C VAL A 195 -27.75 4.32 -12.31
N PHE A 196 -28.41 3.17 -12.18
CA PHE A 196 -28.70 2.25 -13.29
C PHE A 196 -30.19 2.13 -13.64
N GLY A 197 -31.08 2.85 -12.95
CA GLY A 197 -32.52 2.58 -13.01
C GLY A 197 -32.89 1.28 -12.28
N ASP A 198 -34.19 0.94 -12.30
CA ASP A 198 -34.68 -0.32 -11.73
C ASP A 198 -35.24 -1.22 -12.84
N PRO A 199 -34.43 -2.15 -13.39
CA PRO A 199 -34.85 -3.01 -14.49
C PRO A 199 -35.88 -4.08 -14.08
N CYS A 200 -36.01 -4.35 -12.78
CA CYS A 200 -36.94 -5.35 -12.25
C CYS A 200 -37.37 -4.99 -10.82
N VAL A 201 -38.41 -4.18 -10.73
CA VAL A 201 -38.98 -3.72 -9.46
C VAL A 201 -39.32 -4.91 -8.56
N GLY A 202 -38.91 -4.82 -7.29
CA GLY A 202 -39.13 -5.90 -6.31
C GLY A 202 -38.24 -7.13 -6.52
N THR A 203 -37.10 -6.97 -7.21
CA THR A 203 -36.03 -7.97 -7.27
C THR A 203 -34.75 -7.35 -6.71
N TYR A 204 -34.09 -8.07 -5.79
CA TYR A 204 -32.82 -7.61 -5.23
C TYR A 204 -31.71 -7.80 -6.27
N LYS A 205 -31.03 -6.74 -6.72
CA LYS A 205 -30.09 -6.81 -7.86
C LYS A 205 -28.63 -6.86 -7.41
N TYR A 206 -27.75 -7.15 -8.35
CA TYR A 206 -26.31 -6.96 -8.21
C TYR A 206 -25.74 -6.39 -9.51
N LEU A 207 -24.68 -5.59 -9.38
CA LEU A 207 -23.85 -5.16 -10.49
C LEU A 207 -22.78 -6.22 -10.73
N GLU A 208 -22.79 -6.88 -11.89
CA GLU A 208 -21.69 -7.69 -12.40
C GLU A 208 -20.95 -6.91 -13.48
N VAL A 209 -19.62 -6.84 -13.40
CA VAL A 209 -18.78 -6.20 -14.42
C VAL A 209 -17.68 -7.15 -14.83
N GLN A 210 -17.54 -7.35 -16.14
CA GLN A 210 -16.39 -8.01 -16.76
C GLN A 210 -15.48 -6.97 -17.37
N TYR A 211 -14.18 -7.05 -17.08
CA TYR A 211 -13.21 -6.05 -17.55
C TYR A 211 -11.81 -6.63 -17.78
N THR A 212 -11.03 -5.95 -18.61
CA THR A 212 -9.62 -6.21 -18.87
C THR A 212 -8.79 -4.99 -18.45
N CYS A 213 -7.47 -5.17 -18.32
CA CYS A 213 -6.55 -4.09 -17.95
C CYS A 213 -5.53 -3.92 -19.07
N LYS A 214 -5.73 -2.92 -19.93
CA LYS A 214 -4.82 -2.67 -21.05
C LYS A 214 -3.59 -1.91 -20.58
N PRO A 215 -2.36 -2.32 -20.96
CA PRO A 215 -1.14 -1.58 -20.60
C PRO A 215 -1.25 -0.09 -20.89
N PHE A 216 -0.61 0.72 -20.05
CA PHE A 216 -0.54 2.17 -20.25
C PHE A 216 0.21 2.48 -21.54
N VAL A 217 -0.38 3.30 -22.40
CA VAL A 217 0.23 3.77 -23.65
C VAL A 217 0.73 5.19 -23.46
N THR A 218 2.02 5.41 -23.72
CA THR A 218 2.64 6.74 -23.73
C THR A 218 3.27 6.99 -25.09
N LEU A 219 3.15 8.21 -25.59
CA LEU A 219 3.62 8.63 -26.92
C LEU A 219 4.48 9.89 -26.80
N ALA A 220 5.53 9.99 -27.63
CA ALA A 220 6.30 11.22 -27.82
C ALA A 220 6.74 11.35 -29.28
N CYS A 221 6.63 12.54 -29.86
CA CYS A 221 7.05 12.80 -31.23
C CYS A 221 8.58 12.85 -31.33
N GLU A 222 9.12 12.64 -32.54
CA GLU A 222 10.56 12.74 -32.80
C GLU A 222 11.09 14.14 -32.39
N GLY A 223 12.06 14.13 -31.48
CA GLY A 223 12.67 15.30 -30.84
C GLY A 223 12.29 15.48 -29.37
N ASP A 224 11.11 14.98 -28.96
CA ASP A 224 10.54 15.19 -27.63
C ASP A 224 11.03 14.16 -26.59
N ASN A 225 10.76 14.46 -25.32
CA ASN A 225 11.01 13.58 -24.20
C ASN A 225 9.75 12.81 -23.81
N LEU A 226 9.82 11.48 -23.84
CA LEU A 226 8.79 10.59 -23.34
C LEU A 226 9.01 10.34 -21.84
N LYS A 227 8.06 10.78 -21.00
CA LYS A 227 8.06 10.51 -19.56
C LYS A 227 7.12 9.34 -19.24
N ILE A 228 7.64 8.31 -18.59
CA ILE A 228 6.88 7.18 -18.03
C ILE A 228 6.93 7.33 -16.52
N ASP A 229 5.78 7.33 -15.85
CA ASP A 229 5.71 7.41 -14.39
C ASP A 229 4.67 6.43 -13.88
N CYS A 230 5.08 5.56 -12.96
CA CYS A 230 4.15 4.66 -12.30
C CYS A 230 3.32 5.33 -11.21
N ASN A 231 3.55 6.61 -10.91
CA ASN A 231 2.78 7.42 -9.97
C ASN A 231 2.56 6.71 -8.62
N GLY A 232 3.56 5.96 -8.15
CA GLY A 232 3.47 5.18 -6.91
C GLY A 232 2.92 3.76 -7.00
N LEU A 233 2.46 3.33 -8.18
CA LEU A 233 1.94 1.98 -8.44
C LEU A 233 3.05 0.90 -8.55
N GLY A 234 4.31 1.26 -8.28
CA GLY A 234 5.44 0.33 -8.29
C GLY A 234 6.49 0.69 -9.33
N PHE A 235 6.99 -0.33 -10.04
CA PHE A 235 8.08 -0.19 -11.00
C PHE A 235 7.60 -0.46 -12.43
N ILE A 236 8.20 0.25 -13.37
CA ILE A 236 7.92 0.13 -14.79
C ILE A 236 8.36 -1.25 -15.30
N GLU A 237 7.47 -1.97 -15.96
CA GLU A 237 7.78 -3.09 -16.86
C GLU A 237 7.32 -2.75 -18.27
N ILE A 238 8.26 -2.77 -19.22
CA ILE A 238 8.01 -2.43 -20.62
C ILE A 238 7.49 -3.65 -21.38
N VAL A 239 6.26 -3.55 -21.86
CA VAL A 239 5.57 -4.60 -22.62
C VAL A 239 5.85 -4.46 -24.10
N TYR A 240 5.83 -3.23 -24.62
CA TYR A 240 6.06 -2.89 -26.03
C TYR A 240 6.76 -1.53 -26.13
N ALA A 241 7.60 -1.36 -27.15
CA ALA A 241 8.08 -0.05 -27.55
C ALA A 241 8.41 -0.03 -29.04
N ASN A 242 8.11 1.08 -29.72
CA ASN A 242 8.44 1.28 -31.12
C ASN A 242 8.75 2.75 -31.39
N TYR A 243 9.99 3.05 -31.78
CA TYR A 243 10.35 4.33 -32.37
C TYR A 243 10.25 4.21 -33.90
N GLY A 244 9.22 4.80 -34.48
CA GLY A 244 8.87 4.62 -35.89
C GLY A 244 7.60 5.38 -36.26
N ARG A 245 6.83 4.87 -37.22
CA ARG A 245 5.49 5.37 -37.57
C ARG A 245 4.61 4.19 -37.98
N THR A 246 3.61 3.91 -37.16
CA THR A 246 2.59 2.87 -37.40
C THR A 246 1.22 3.44 -37.77
N MET A 247 1.04 4.76 -37.60
CA MET A 247 -0.22 5.47 -37.84
C MET A 247 0.05 6.86 -38.43
N SER A 248 -0.79 7.30 -39.36
CA SER A 248 -0.62 8.57 -40.06
C SER A 248 -1.05 9.80 -39.25
N CYS A 249 -2.03 9.66 -38.35
CA CYS A 249 -2.59 10.77 -37.59
C CYS A 249 -1.86 11.10 -36.27
N ILE A 250 -0.89 10.28 -35.86
CA ILE A 250 -0.07 10.51 -34.67
C ILE A 250 1.17 11.33 -35.08
N CYS A 251 1.45 12.43 -34.37
CA CYS A 251 2.58 13.33 -34.64
C CYS A 251 2.65 13.73 -36.14
N PRO A 252 1.71 14.55 -36.64
CA PRO A 252 1.69 14.93 -38.06
C PRO A 252 2.97 15.70 -38.45
N GLY A 253 3.54 15.36 -39.59
CA GLY A 253 4.83 15.86 -40.05
C GLY A 253 5.15 15.46 -41.50
N SER A 254 6.44 15.23 -41.79
CA SER A 254 6.88 14.83 -43.14
C SER A 254 6.62 13.34 -43.40
N ASN A 255 6.02 13.04 -44.56
CA ASN A 255 5.77 11.69 -45.08
C ASN A 255 4.89 10.79 -44.16
N ASP A 256 3.80 11.35 -43.64
CA ASP A 256 2.91 10.66 -42.70
C ASP A 256 2.16 9.44 -43.26
N SER A 257 2.17 9.23 -44.59
CA SER A 257 1.59 8.04 -45.23
C SER A 257 2.43 6.78 -45.03
N ASN A 258 3.72 6.90 -44.71
CA ASN A 258 4.60 5.76 -44.48
C ASN A 258 4.38 5.15 -43.08
N THR A 259 3.38 4.28 -42.98
CA THR A 259 2.98 3.61 -41.72
C THR A 259 3.62 2.22 -41.53
N GLU A 260 4.47 1.79 -42.46
CA GLU A 260 5.27 0.57 -42.36
C GLU A 260 6.67 0.84 -41.78
N CYS A 261 6.79 1.88 -40.93
CA CYS A 261 8.04 2.24 -40.30
C CYS A 261 8.12 1.68 -38.87
N ASN A 262 8.75 0.51 -38.72
CA ASN A 262 8.82 -0.21 -37.44
C ASN A 262 10.26 -0.52 -37.02
N ASN A 263 10.54 -0.31 -35.74
CA ASN A 263 11.80 -0.64 -35.07
C ASN A 263 11.55 -1.31 -33.71
N GLU A 264 10.50 -2.11 -33.60
CA GLU A 264 10.00 -2.64 -32.32
C GLU A 264 11.09 -3.37 -31.53
N LYS A 265 11.80 -4.32 -32.15
CA LYS A 265 12.77 -5.16 -31.42
C LYS A 265 13.89 -4.34 -30.76
N SER A 266 14.50 -3.41 -31.50
CA SER A 266 15.57 -2.54 -30.99
C SER A 266 15.02 -1.54 -29.98
N SER A 267 13.88 -0.92 -30.29
CA SER A 267 13.23 0.07 -29.42
C SER A 267 12.86 -0.56 -28.07
N LEU A 268 12.28 -1.76 -28.09
CA LEU A 268 11.90 -2.50 -26.89
C LEU A 268 13.10 -2.81 -26.00
N GLU A 269 14.23 -3.24 -26.58
CA GLU A 269 15.46 -3.50 -25.84
C GLU A 269 16.02 -2.22 -25.20
N ILE A 270 16.11 -1.14 -25.96
CA ILE A 270 16.61 0.16 -25.50
C ILE A 270 15.74 0.70 -24.36
N VAL A 271 14.42 0.72 -24.54
CA VAL A 271 13.50 1.25 -23.52
C VAL A 271 13.47 0.33 -22.30
N ARG A 272 13.54 -0.99 -22.46
CA ARG A 272 13.66 -1.92 -21.32
C ARG A 272 14.89 -1.64 -20.48
N ASN A 273 16.05 -1.55 -21.12
CA ASN A 273 17.32 -1.32 -20.43
C ASN A 273 17.36 0.03 -19.71
N ARG A 274 16.66 1.04 -20.25
CA ARG A 274 16.62 2.38 -19.65
C ARG A 274 15.57 2.56 -18.57
N CYS A 275 14.41 1.93 -18.70
CA CYS A 275 13.25 2.26 -17.88
C CYS A 275 12.77 1.14 -16.96
N SER A 276 13.07 -0.13 -17.25
CA SER A 276 12.52 -1.23 -16.46
C SER A 276 13.05 -1.19 -15.02
N ASN A 277 12.21 -1.59 -14.06
CA ASN A 277 12.52 -1.58 -12.63
C ASN A 277 12.78 -0.18 -12.04
N GLN A 278 12.37 0.89 -12.73
CA GLN A 278 12.38 2.26 -12.20
C GLN A 278 10.94 2.71 -11.89
N PRO A 279 10.74 3.57 -10.87
CA PRO A 279 9.41 4.13 -10.58
C PRO A 279 8.98 5.17 -11.61
N SER A 280 9.94 5.85 -12.24
CA SER A 280 9.74 6.86 -13.27
C SER A 280 10.95 6.84 -14.21
N CYS A 281 10.74 7.11 -15.49
CA CYS A 281 11.77 7.10 -16.54
C CYS A 281 11.52 8.22 -17.55
N ASN A 282 12.59 8.77 -18.11
CA ASN A 282 12.51 9.74 -19.20
C ASN A 282 13.39 9.29 -20.37
N VAL A 283 12.82 9.25 -21.58
CA VAL A 283 13.51 8.82 -22.80
C VAL A 283 13.27 9.82 -23.92
N LYS A 284 14.35 10.40 -24.43
CA LYS A 284 14.29 11.25 -25.62
C LYS A 284 14.02 10.41 -26.87
N ALA A 285 12.98 10.76 -27.64
CA ALA A 285 12.62 10.09 -28.88
C ALA A 285 13.44 10.66 -30.05
N CYS A 286 14.64 10.14 -30.30
CA CYS A 286 15.47 10.63 -31.41
C CYS A 286 16.37 9.55 -32.05
N ASN A 287 16.78 9.81 -33.30
CA ASN A 287 17.56 8.87 -34.13
C ASN A 287 18.92 8.51 -33.52
N THR A 288 19.51 9.40 -32.69
CA THR A 288 20.77 9.12 -31.99
C THR A 288 20.63 8.04 -30.92
N ILE A 289 19.43 7.81 -30.41
CA ILE A 289 19.15 6.79 -29.38
C ILE A 289 18.67 5.49 -30.01
N PHE A 290 17.76 5.59 -30.99
CA PHE A 290 17.04 4.44 -31.53
C PHE A 290 17.51 4.00 -32.93
N GLY A 291 18.38 4.76 -33.58
CA GLY A 291 18.61 4.66 -35.02
C GLY A 291 17.47 5.31 -35.82
N ASP A 292 17.65 5.43 -37.14
CA ASP A 292 16.59 5.89 -38.04
C ASP A 292 16.05 4.71 -38.87
N PRO A 293 14.89 4.16 -38.52
CA PRO A 293 14.30 3.03 -39.24
C PRO A 293 13.70 3.42 -40.60
N CYS A 294 13.43 4.70 -40.84
CA CYS A 294 12.80 5.18 -42.07
C CYS A 294 13.18 6.64 -42.35
N VAL A 295 14.30 6.83 -43.05
CA VAL A 295 14.85 8.15 -43.38
C VAL A 295 13.79 9.00 -44.11
N GLY A 296 13.64 10.25 -43.66
CA GLY A 296 12.71 11.22 -44.24
C GLY A 296 11.24 11.04 -43.83
N THR A 297 10.93 10.08 -42.96
CA THR A 297 9.61 9.95 -42.31
C THR A 297 9.70 10.48 -40.88
N TYR A 298 8.76 11.35 -40.50
CA TYR A 298 8.68 11.85 -39.13
C TYR A 298 8.17 10.74 -38.22
N LYS A 299 8.87 10.49 -37.11
CA LYS A 299 8.62 9.33 -36.24
C LYS A 299 8.00 9.74 -34.91
N PHE A 300 7.50 8.75 -34.18
CA PHE A 300 7.13 8.87 -32.78
C PHE A 300 7.59 7.61 -32.02
N LEU A 301 7.88 7.79 -30.74
CA LEU A 301 8.11 6.71 -29.80
C LEU A 301 6.77 6.35 -29.15
N GLU A 302 6.26 5.16 -29.41
CA GLU A 302 5.17 4.54 -28.66
C GLU A 302 5.77 3.58 -27.63
N VAL A 303 5.33 3.66 -26.38
CA VAL A 303 5.69 2.72 -25.33
C VAL A 303 4.43 2.23 -24.63
N GLN A 304 4.28 0.91 -24.53
CA GLN A 304 3.27 0.29 -23.68
C GLN A 304 3.95 -0.30 -22.45
N HIS A 305 3.48 0.09 -21.28
CA HIS A 305 4.07 -0.32 -20.01
C HIS A 305 3.00 -0.69 -19.00
N ILE A 306 3.40 -1.51 -18.04
CA ILE A 306 2.64 -1.76 -16.82
C ILE A 306 3.50 -1.36 -15.63
N CYS A 307 2.84 -1.09 -14.52
CA CYS A 307 3.43 -0.79 -13.23
C CYS A 307 3.24 -2.00 -12.33
N LYS A 308 4.33 -2.71 -12.06
CA LYS A 308 4.30 -3.85 -11.16
C LYS A 308 4.69 -3.42 -9.77
N HIS A 309 3.86 -3.80 -8.81
CA HIS A 309 4.28 -3.87 -7.41
C HIS A 309 5.29 -5.00 -7.26
N GLN A 310 6.33 -4.79 -6.45
CA GLN A 310 7.26 -5.87 -6.09
C GLN A 310 6.54 -6.80 -5.11
N SER A 311 5.87 -7.83 -5.64
CA SER A 311 5.20 -8.85 -4.84
C SER A 311 6.23 -9.60 -4.00
N GLN A 312 5.99 -9.65 -2.70
CA GLN A 312 6.82 -10.34 -1.73
C GLN A 312 6.14 -11.67 -1.36
N VAL A 313 6.93 -12.71 -1.17
CA VAL A 313 6.45 -14.02 -0.70
C VAL A 313 7.03 -14.27 0.68
N ALA A 314 6.16 -14.35 1.68
CA ALA A 314 6.52 -14.77 3.03
C ALA A 314 6.10 -16.23 3.27
N ARG A 315 6.91 -16.97 4.03
CA ARG A 315 6.62 -18.36 4.41
C ARG A 315 6.91 -18.62 5.87
N ALA A 316 6.06 -19.41 6.51
CA ALA A 316 6.28 -19.92 7.86
C ALA A 316 5.76 -21.35 7.96
N CYS A 317 6.56 -22.24 8.56
CA CYS A 317 6.16 -23.61 8.81
C CYS A 317 5.06 -23.67 9.88
N GLU A 318 4.26 -24.73 9.85
CA GLU A 318 3.22 -24.99 10.84
C GLU A 318 3.76 -24.87 12.29
N GLY A 319 3.09 -24.06 13.11
CA GLY A 319 3.46 -23.73 14.48
C GLY A 319 4.16 -22.38 14.65
N ASN A 320 4.78 -21.84 13.59
CA ASN A 320 5.55 -20.60 13.64
C ASN A 320 4.73 -19.36 13.23
N ASP A 321 5.25 -18.19 13.60
CA ASP A 321 4.69 -16.90 13.21
C ASP A 321 5.26 -16.46 11.86
N LEU A 322 4.36 -16.07 10.94
CA LEU A 322 4.69 -15.43 9.66
C LEU A 322 4.63 -13.90 9.83
N ASN A 323 5.76 -13.23 9.64
CA ASN A 323 5.85 -11.78 9.65
C ASN A 323 5.81 -11.22 8.21
N MET A 324 4.86 -10.34 7.94
CA MET A 324 4.82 -9.52 6.72
C MET A 324 5.09 -8.07 7.12
N ASP A 325 6.02 -7.43 6.44
CA ASP A 325 6.39 -6.05 6.74
C ASP A 325 6.74 -5.32 5.45
N CYS A 326 6.08 -4.18 5.23
CA CYS A 326 6.37 -3.32 4.10
C CYS A 326 7.62 -2.46 4.29
N LYS A 327 8.28 -2.52 5.45
CA LYS A 327 9.53 -1.80 5.76
C LYS A 327 9.41 -0.30 5.42
N GLY A 328 8.23 0.24 5.69
CA GLY A 328 7.86 1.62 5.41
C GLY A 328 7.46 1.97 3.97
N LYS A 329 7.42 1.01 3.04
CA LYS A 329 6.95 1.18 1.65
C LYS A 329 5.41 1.18 1.52
N GLY A 330 4.71 1.63 2.56
CA GLY A 330 3.24 1.71 2.60
C GLY A 330 2.58 0.56 3.37
N THR A 331 1.48 0.03 2.83
CA THR A 331 0.60 -0.95 3.48
C THR A 331 0.50 -2.24 2.69
N ILE A 332 0.30 -3.33 3.43
CA ILE A 332 0.14 -4.69 2.91
C ILE A 332 -1.17 -4.77 2.13
N GLU A 333 -1.06 -5.20 0.88
CA GLU A 333 -2.15 -5.73 0.08
C GLU A 333 -1.87 -7.22 -0.14
N VAL A 334 -2.73 -8.07 0.41
CA VAL A 334 -2.57 -9.53 0.28
C VAL A 334 -3.09 -9.96 -1.09
N VAL A 335 -2.19 -10.52 -1.90
CA VAL A 335 -2.46 -10.99 -3.26
C VAL A 335 -2.96 -12.43 -3.23
N ASN A 336 -2.22 -13.31 -2.54
CA ASN A 336 -2.57 -14.72 -2.37
C ASN A 336 -2.15 -15.19 -0.97
N ALA A 337 -2.84 -16.18 -0.42
CA ALA A 337 -2.38 -16.89 0.76
C ALA A 337 -2.81 -18.36 0.72
N ASN A 338 -1.97 -19.25 1.25
CA ASN A 338 -2.29 -20.66 1.43
C ASN A 338 -1.63 -21.20 2.69
N TYR A 339 -2.43 -21.65 3.65
CA TYR A 339 -1.98 -22.52 4.73
C TYR A 339 -2.26 -23.98 4.36
N GLY A 340 -1.21 -24.72 3.99
CA GLY A 340 -1.32 -26.07 3.48
C GLY A 340 0.04 -26.63 3.07
N ARG A 341 0.06 -27.45 2.02
CA ARG A 341 1.28 -27.92 1.37
C ARG A 341 1.01 -28.11 -0.12
N THR A 342 1.63 -27.26 -0.93
CA THR A 342 1.56 -27.30 -2.39
C THR A 342 2.88 -27.66 -3.06
N MET A 343 3.97 -27.70 -2.28
CA MET A 343 5.32 -27.99 -2.74
C MET A 343 6.06 -28.86 -1.71
N SER A 344 6.71 -29.93 -2.19
CA SER A 344 7.58 -30.77 -1.35
C SER A 344 8.92 -30.08 -1.08
N GLY A 345 9.51 -30.28 0.10
CA GLY A 345 10.80 -29.71 0.48
C GLY A 345 10.75 -28.28 1.05
N VAL A 346 9.59 -27.61 0.98
CA VAL A 346 9.31 -26.40 1.76
C VAL A 346 8.80 -26.84 3.13
N CYS A 347 9.49 -26.44 4.20
CA CYS A 347 9.19 -26.91 5.57
C CYS A 347 9.13 -28.44 5.65
N PRO A 348 10.25 -29.16 5.43
CA PRO A 348 10.27 -30.62 5.41
C PRO A 348 9.79 -31.19 6.76
N GLY A 349 8.93 -32.22 6.70
CA GLY A 349 8.30 -32.82 7.87
C GLY A 349 7.41 -34.00 7.53
N ALA A 350 6.47 -34.33 8.42
CA ALA A 350 5.57 -35.46 8.26
C ALA A 350 4.78 -35.38 6.94
N ASN A 351 4.81 -36.45 6.15
CA ASN A 351 4.11 -36.59 4.87
C ASN A 351 4.37 -35.44 3.87
N ASP A 352 5.63 -34.99 3.74
CA ASP A 352 6.09 -33.93 2.82
C ASP A 352 5.77 -34.17 1.32
N ILE A 353 5.46 -35.41 0.95
CA ILE A 353 5.03 -35.79 -0.41
C ILE A 353 3.57 -35.42 -0.70
N ASN A 354 2.74 -35.18 0.31
CA ASN A 354 1.34 -34.79 0.12
C ASN A 354 1.22 -33.31 -0.24
N THR A 355 1.47 -32.99 -1.51
CA THR A 355 1.38 -31.63 -2.06
C THR A 355 -0.02 -31.24 -2.55
N LYS A 356 -1.03 -32.05 -2.24
CA LYS A 356 -2.45 -31.81 -2.58
C LYS A 356 -3.21 -31.22 -1.40
N CYS A 357 -2.54 -30.34 -0.67
CA CYS A 357 -3.07 -29.73 0.53
C CYS A 357 -3.22 -28.23 0.30
N ASP A 358 -4.38 -27.83 -0.21
CA ASP A 358 -4.71 -26.45 -0.54
C ASP A 358 -5.85 -25.94 0.35
N ASN A 359 -5.70 -24.71 0.83
CA ASN A 359 -6.69 -23.97 1.61
C ASN A 359 -6.74 -22.50 1.16
N LYS A 360 -6.44 -22.20 -0.11
CA LYS A 360 -6.28 -20.84 -0.65
C LYS A 360 -7.40 -19.88 -0.31
N LYS A 361 -8.66 -20.24 -0.59
CA LYS A 361 -9.79 -19.31 -0.39
C LYS A 361 -9.90 -18.86 1.07
N LYS A 362 -9.92 -19.81 2.00
CA LYS A 362 -10.02 -19.53 3.44
C LYS A 362 -8.77 -18.82 3.97
N SER A 363 -7.60 -19.23 3.50
CA SER A 363 -6.32 -18.61 3.88
C SER A 363 -6.25 -17.16 3.42
N LEU A 364 -6.65 -16.89 2.17
CA LEU A 364 -6.71 -15.54 1.60
C LEU A 364 -7.66 -14.66 2.40
N ASP A 365 -8.88 -15.13 2.66
CA ASP A 365 -9.87 -14.38 3.45
C ASP A 365 -9.34 -14.04 4.86
N ILE A 366 -8.72 -15.01 5.55
CA ILE A 366 -8.18 -14.80 6.90
C ILE A 366 -7.04 -13.78 6.87
N VAL A 367 -6.09 -13.95 5.95
CA VAL A 367 -4.89 -13.08 5.90
C VAL A 367 -5.26 -11.68 5.40
N GLN A 368 -6.16 -11.53 4.43
CA GLN A 368 -6.67 -10.22 4.00
C GLN A 368 -7.34 -9.48 5.15
N ASN A 369 -8.28 -10.11 5.85
CA ASN A 369 -8.99 -9.47 6.96
C ASN A 369 -8.04 -9.12 8.13
N SER A 370 -6.99 -9.92 8.33
CA SER A 370 -6.05 -9.72 9.43
C SER A 370 -4.96 -8.71 9.11
N CYS A 371 -4.56 -8.56 7.85
CA CYS A 371 -3.31 -7.87 7.48
C CYS A 371 -3.44 -6.74 6.46
N SER A 372 -4.51 -6.71 5.65
CA SER A 372 -4.66 -5.66 4.65
C SER A 372 -4.70 -4.27 5.29
N ALA A 373 -4.14 -3.28 4.58
CA ALA A 373 -3.99 -1.89 5.03
C ALA A 373 -3.10 -1.68 6.28
N LYS A 374 -2.43 -2.72 6.79
CA LYS A 374 -1.40 -2.59 7.84
C LYS A 374 -0.03 -2.43 7.22
N SER A 375 0.87 -1.69 7.87
CA SER A 375 2.27 -1.58 7.43
C SER A 375 3.10 -2.82 7.76
N SER A 376 2.71 -3.53 8.82
CA SER A 376 3.28 -4.82 9.25
C SER A 376 2.16 -5.66 9.87
N CYS A 377 2.24 -6.97 9.72
CA CYS A 377 1.29 -7.94 10.24
C CYS A 377 1.99 -9.25 10.59
N ILE A 378 1.60 -9.85 11.72
CA ILE A 378 2.06 -11.18 12.14
C ILE A 378 0.87 -12.12 12.13
N VAL A 379 1.02 -13.29 11.50
CA VAL A 379 -0.01 -14.33 11.42
C VAL A 379 0.60 -15.67 11.83
N LYS A 380 -0.03 -16.37 12.78
CA LYS A 380 0.43 -17.68 13.21
C LYS A 380 0.02 -18.77 12.22
N ALA A 381 0.96 -19.54 11.70
CA ALA A 381 0.71 -20.63 10.76
C ALA A 381 0.22 -21.89 11.51
N ALA A 382 -1.06 -21.95 11.88
CA ALA A 382 -1.57 -23.07 12.69
C ALA A 382 -2.97 -23.55 12.26
N ASN A 383 -3.25 -24.83 12.50
CA ASN A 383 -4.58 -25.45 12.29
C ASN A 383 -5.69 -24.71 13.05
N ALA A 384 -5.37 -24.15 14.22
CA ALA A 384 -6.31 -23.33 14.97
C ALA A 384 -6.76 -22.09 14.17
N VAL A 385 -5.87 -21.49 13.39
CA VAL A 385 -6.16 -20.28 12.61
C VAL A 385 -6.88 -20.61 11.31
N PHE A 386 -6.38 -21.59 10.56
CA PHE A 386 -6.81 -21.85 9.19
C PHE A 386 -7.72 -23.08 9.02
N GLY A 387 -7.91 -23.87 10.07
CA GLY A 387 -8.37 -25.27 9.98
C GLY A 387 -7.24 -26.19 9.51
N ASP A 388 -7.43 -27.51 9.64
CA ASP A 388 -6.51 -28.49 9.07
C ASP A 388 -7.03 -28.96 7.69
N PRO A 389 -6.46 -28.48 6.57
CA PRO A 389 -6.85 -28.91 5.24
C PRO A 389 -6.34 -30.32 4.88
N CYS A 390 -5.39 -30.87 5.63
CA CYS A 390 -4.82 -32.20 5.34
C CYS A 390 -4.24 -32.84 6.60
N TYR A 391 -5.08 -33.59 7.30
CA TYR A 391 -4.69 -34.30 8.52
C TYR A 391 -3.46 -35.20 8.32
N GLY A 392 -2.51 -35.10 9.25
CA GLY A 392 -1.27 -35.89 9.24
C GLY A 392 -0.22 -35.41 8.25
N THR A 393 -0.45 -34.32 7.51
CA THR A 393 0.56 -33.66 6.68
C THR A 393 1.02 -32.38 7.38
N TYR A 394 2.34 -32.22 7.52
CA TYR A 394 2.94 -31.00 8.06
C TYR A 394 2.72 -29.88 7.05
N LYS A 395 2.29 -28.69 7.47
CA LYS A 395 1.90 -27.60 6.56
C LYS A 395 2.84 -26.40 6.66
N TYR A 396 2.64 -25.42 5.79
CA TYR A 396 3.21 -24.09 5.87
C TYR A 396 2.19 -23.05 5.42
N LEU A 397 2.28 -21.85 6.00
CA LEU A 397 1.60 -20.67 5.48
C LEU A 397 2.53 -20.01 4.45
N GLU A 398 2.05 -19.85 3.23
CA GLU A 398 2.67 -19.02 2.20
C GLU A 398 1.75 -17.84 1.90
N VAL A 399 2.28 -16.62 1.91
CA VAL A 399 1.53 -15.40 1.58
C VAL A 399 2.29 -14.59 0.54
N GLU A 400 1.61 -14.28 -0.55
CA GLU A 400 2.05 -13.32 -1.55
C GLU A 400 1.37 -11.98 -1.27
N TYR A 401 2.14 -10.91 -1.12
CA TYR A 401 1.60 -9.59 -0.83
C TYR A 401 2.39 -8.47 -1.52
N ASN A 402 1.69 -7.37 -1.80
CA ASN A 402 2.27 -6.13 -2.29
C ASN A 402 2.35 -5.11 -1.15
N CYS A 403 3.24 -4.13 -1.34
CA CYS A 403 3.26 -2.94 -0.51
C CYS A 403 2.81 -1.75 -1.35
N LYS A 404 1.68 -1.16 -0.97
CA LYS A 404 1.07 -0.03 -1.66
C LYS A 404 1.17 1.24 -0.81
N PRO A 405 1.49 2.40 -1.41
CA PRO A 405 1.42 3.68 -0.72
C PRO A 405 0.07 3.90 -0.03
N GLN A 406 0.08 4.57 1.11
CA GLN A 406 -1.15 5.02 1.76
C GLN A 406 -1.79 6.14 0.98
N VAL A 407 -3.13 6.22 1.00
CA VAL A 407 -3.89 7.28 0.31
C VAL A 407 -4.64 8.10 1.35
N ALA A 408 -4.43 9.42 1.35
CA ALA A 408 -5.21 10.37 2.13
C ALA A 408 -5.92 11.36 1.20
N ARG A 409 -7.16 11.73 1.54
CA ARG A 409 -8.00 12.65 0.76
C ARG A 409 -8.67 13.71 1.64
N ALA A 410 -8.75 14.92 1.13
CA ALA A 410 -9.53 16.01 1.72
C ALA A 410 -10.22 16.82 0.63
N CYS A 411 -11.52 17.04 0.79
CA CYS A 411 -12.28 17.89 -0.14
C CYS A 411 -11.82 19.36 -0.03
N GLU A 412 -11.99 20.10 -1.12
CA GLU A 412 -11.69 21.53 -1.16
C GLU A 412 -12.39 22.28 0.00
N GLY A 413 -11.58 23.05 0.75
CA GLY A 413 -11.96 23.75 1.97
C GLY A 413 -11.57 23.04 3.27
N ASN A 414 -11.23 21.75 3.24
CA ASN A 414 -10.89 20.97 4.44
C ASN A 414 -9.38 20.79 4.65
N ASP A 415 -9.02 20.42 5.88
CA ASP A 415 -7.64 20.10 6.24
C ASP A 415 -7.38 18.61 5.94
N LEU A 416 -6.31 18.33 5.20
CA LEU A 416 -5.75 17.00 5.06
C LEU A 416 -4.73 16.77 6.16
N ILE A 417 -4.92 15.71 6.95
CA ILE A 417 -3.97 15.27 7.97
C ILE A 417 -3.25 14.03 7.44
N ILE A 418 -1.92 14.08 7.38
CA ILE A 418 -1.08 12.92 7.08
C ILE A 418 -0.27 12.62 8.34
N ASP A 419 -0.44 11.43 8.91
CA ASP A 419 0.31 10.99 10.08
C ASP A 419 0.85 9.57 9.87
N CYS A 420 2.14 9.39 10.06
CA CYS A 420 2.75 8.08 10.04
C CYS A 420 2.50 7.27 11.32
N ASN A 421 1.83 7.83 12.34
CA ASN A 421 1.50 7.16 13.60
C ASN A 421 2.73 6.50 14.24
N GLY A 422 3.87 7.20 14.20
CA GLY A 422 5.16 6.72 14.69
C GLY A 422 5.94 5.86 13.69
N LYS A 423 5.33 5.33 12.63
CA LYS A 423 5.92 4.34 11.71
C LYS A 423 7.03 4.90 10.80
N GLY A 424 7.44 6.14 10.99
CA GLY A 424 8.42 6.77 10.13
C GLY A 424 8.23 8.26 9.91
N THR A 425 8.88 8.75 8.85
CA THR A 425 8.63 10.04 8.23
C THR A 425 7.85 9.87 6.94
N VAL A 426 7.01 10.86 6.64
CA VAL A 426 6.24 10.90 5.40
C VAL A 426 7.21 11.02 4.22
N GLU A 427 7.05 10.10 3.28
CA GLU A 427 7.60 10.22 1.93
C GLU A 427 6.41 10.35 0.97
N VAL A 428 6.30 11.50 0.33
CA VAL A 428 5.22 11.75 -0.62
C VAL A 428 5.55 11.06 -1.94
N VAL A 429 4.64 10.20 -2.39
CA VAL A 429 4.75 9.43 -3.62
C VAL A 429 3.99 10.10 -4.76
N TYR A 430 2.80 10.62 -4.46
CA TYR A 430 1.95 11.34 -5.40
C TYR A 430 1.13 12.40 -4.64
N ALA A 431 0.85 13.52 -5.29
CA ALA A 431 -0.18 14.43 -4.81
C ALA A 431 -0.88 15.10 -5.98
N ASN A 432 -2.18 15.33 -5.85
CA ASN A 432 -2.97 16.11 -6.79
C ASN A 432 -4.08 16.86 -6.08
N TYR A 433 -4.01 18.18 -6.07
CA TYR A 433 -5.14 19.05 -5.81
C TYR A 433 -5.89 19.29 -7.12
N GLY A 434 -7.09 18.73 -7.26
CA GLY A 434 -7.86 18.73 -8.49
C GLY A 434 -9.03 17.76 -8.43
N ARG A 435 -9.30 17.06 -9.53
CA ARG A 435 -10.29 15.98 -9.62
C ARG A 435 -9.90 14.99 -10.72
N THR A 436 -9.66 13.75 -10.30
CA THR A 436 -9.31 12.60 -11.16
C THR A 436 -10.41 11.54 -11.19
N LEU A 437 -11.36 11.58 -10.24
CA LEU A 437 -12.43 10.61 -10.07
C LEU A 437 -13.77 11.32 -9.82
N ALA A 438 -14.83 10.77 -10.42
CA ALA A 438 -16.21 11.16 -10.14
C ALA A 438 -16.67 10.46 -8.84
N GLY A 439 -17.57 11.08 -8.07
CA GLY A 439 -18.08 10.53 -6.80
C GLY A 439 -17.17 10.71 -5.58
N VAL A 440 -15.87 11.00 -5.75
CA VAL A 440 -14.99 11.43 -4.65
C VAL A 440 -15.24 12.91 -4.38
N CYS A 441 -15.58 13.26 -3.13
CA CYS A 441 -16.01 14.62 -2.74
C CYS A 441 -17.10 15.16 -3.69
N PRO A 442 -18.33 14.61 -3.66
CA PRO A 442 -19.39 14.99 -4.59
C PRO A 442 -19.72 16.48 -4.45
N GLY A 443 -19.89 17.17 -5.59
CA GLY A 443 -20.10 18.61 -5.64
C GLY A 443 -20.30 19.11 -7.07
N VAL A 444 -20.20 20.43 -7.26
CA VAL A 444 -20.44 21.08 -8.57
C VAL A 444 -19.45 20.56 -9.63
N ASN A 445 -19.99 20.14 -10.79
CA ASN A 445 -19.24 19.65 -11.95
C ASN A 445 -18.31 18.45 -11.65
N ASP A 446 -18.76 17.48 -10.86
CA ASP A 446 -18.01 16.29 -10.44
C ASP A 446 -17.64 15.30 -11.56
N ILE A 447 -18.19 15.48 -12.76
CA ILE A 447 -17.84 14.73 -13.97
C ILE A 447 -16.51 15.19 -14.61
N ASN A 448 -16.00 16.38 -14.29
CA ASN A 448 -14.76 16.88 -14.84
C ASN A 448 -13.54 16.22 -14.17
N THR A 449 -13.24 14.99 -14.57
CA THR A 449 -12.16 14.17 -13.99
C THR A 449 -10.80 14.36 -14.68
N LYS A 450 -10.67 15.36 -15.56
CA LYS A 450 -9.40 15.74 -16.19
C LYS A 450 -8.76 16.96 -15.51
N CYS A 451 -9.16 17.24 -14.28
CA CYS A 451 -8.65 18.35 -13.51
C CYS A 451 -7.42 17.89 -12.71
N ILE A 452 -6.23 18.13 -13.26
CA ILE A 452 -4.97 17.66 -12.68
C ILE A 452 -3.98 18.81 -12.52
N ASN A 453 -3.24 18.80 -11.40
CA ASN A 453 -2.12 19.69 -11.11
C ASN A 453 -1.03 18.97 -10.31
N PRO A 454 -0.53 17.81 -10.78
CA PRO A 454 0.28 16.93 -9.96
C PRO A 454 1.65 17.51 -9.64
N GLU A 455 2.29 18.24 -10.56
CA GLU A 455 3.64 18.80 -10.35
C GLU A 455 3.66 19.85 -9.23
N LYS A 456 2.76 20.84 -9.29
CA LYS A 456 2.69 21.84 -8.22
C LYS A 456 2.19 21.25 -6.90
N SER A 457 1.26 20.29 -6.98
CA SER A 457 0.73 19.62 -5.79
C SER A 457 1.80 18.81 -5.08
N ILE A 458 2.59 18.01 -5.81
CA ILE A 458 3.64 17.19 -5.21
C ILE A 458 4.72 18.06 -4.57
N ASP A 459 5.14 19.16 -5.20
CA ASP A 459 6.13 20.07 -4.64
C ASP A 459 5.66 20.70 -3.32
N ILE A 460 4.42 21.19 -3.28
CA ILE A 460 3.85 21.80 -2.05
C ILE A 460 3.76 20.76 -0.94
N VAL A 461 3.22 19.57 -1.25
CA VAL A 461 3.02 18.51 -0.25
C VAL A 461 4.37 17.97 0.23
N GLN A 462 5.36 17.79 -0.65
CA GLN A 462 6.72 17.39 -0.27
C GLN A 462 7.38 18.41 0.65
N ASN A 463 7.36 19.70 0.28
CA ASN A 463 7.95 20.74 1.12
C ASN A 463 7.24 20.88 2.48
N THR A 464 5.95 20.57 2.53
CA THR A 464 5.17 20.66 3.77
C THR A 464 5.34 19.42 4.67
N CYS A 465 5.45 18.23 4.09
CA CYS A 465 5.30 16.95 4.81
C CYS A 465 6.54 16.06 4.82
N SER A 466 7.40 16.13 3.80
CA SER A 466 8.54 15.23 3.70
C SER A 466 9.44 15.34 4.94
N ALA A 467 9.97 14.20 5.38
CA ALA A 467 10.79 14.09 6.59
C ALA A 467 10.10 14.46 7.92
N LYS A 468 8.78 14.75 7.92
CA LYS A 468 7.99 14.90 9.15
C LYS A 468 7.24 13.62 9.47
N SER A 469 7.02 13.33 10.75
CA SER A 469 6.22 12.19 11.18
C SER A 469 4.71 12.43 11.05
N SER A 470 4.29 13.69 10.95
CA SER A 470 2.92 14.15 10.73
C SER A 470 2.91 15.55 10.11
N CYS A 471 1.91 15.86 9.30
CA CYS A 471 1.69 17.19 8.74
C CYS A 471 0.19 17.45 8.49
N ILE A 472 -0.17 18.73 8.41
CA ILE A 472 -1.52 19.19 8.09
C ILE A 472 -1.43 20.14 6.89
N ILE A 473 -2.29 19.95 5.89
CA ILE A 473 -2.32 20.77 4.68
C ILE A 473 -3.76 21.20 4.40
N LYS A 474 -3.98 22.49 4.13
CA LYS A 474 -5.29 22.99 3.69
C LYS A 474 -5.50 22.68 2.21
N ALA A 475 -6.56 21.94 1.86
CA ALA A 475 -6.93 21.71 0.47
C ALA A 475 -7.66 22.95 -0.07
N SER A 476 -6.94 23.93 -0.62
CA SER A 476 -7.54 25.17 -1.13
C SER A 476 -6.81 25.79 -2.33
N ASN A 477 -7.55 26.58 -3.09
CA ASN A 477 -7.02 27.37 -4.20
C ASN A 477 -5.94 28.37 -3.77
N THR A 478 -5.97 28.83 -2.52
CA THR A 478 -4.94 29.73 -1.97
C THR A 478 -3.59 29.03 -1.78
N VAL A 479 -3.59 27.72 -1.55
CA VAL A 479 -2.37 26.93 -1.38
C VAL A 479 -1.88 26.44 -2.74
N PHE A 480 -2.76 25.81 -3.53
CA PHE A 480 -2.37 25.09 -4.75
C PHE A 480 -2.59 25.88 -6.04
N GLY A 481 -3.31 26.99 -6.01
CA GLY A 481 -3.93 27.59 -7.21
C GLY A 481 -5.18 26.83 -7.65
N ASP A 482 -5.98 27.39 -8.57
CA ASP A 482 -7.15 26.71 -9.12
C ASP A 482 -6.82 26.08 -10.50
N PRO A 483 -6.68 24.76 -10.59
CA PRO A 483 -6.41 24.08 -11.85
C PRO A 483 -7.64 23.92 -12.76
N CYS A 484 -8.86 24.10 -12.23
CA CYS A 484 -10.09 23.93 -12.98
C CYS A 484 -11.23 24.74 -12.36
N VAL A 485 -11.32 26.00 -12.75
CA VAL A 485 -12.35 26.93 -12.26
C VAL A 485 -13.76 26.35 -12.45
N GLY A 486 -14.58 26.42 -11.40
CA GLY A 486 -15.96 25.94 -11.41
C GLY A 486 -16.13 24.43 -11.25
N THR A 487 -15.03 23.69 -11.04
CA THR A 487 -15.08 22.27 -10.64
C THR A 487 -14.73 22.16 -9.16
N TYR A 488 -15.55 21.44 -8.38
CA TYR A 488 -15.24 21.18 -6.97
C TYR A 488 -14.07 20.20 -6.88
N LYS A 489 -13.02 20.52 -6.11
CA LYS A 489 -11.77 19.76 -6.10
C LYS A 489 -11.58 18.97 -4.81
N TYR A 490 -10.56 18.13 -4.78
CA TYR A 490 -10.01 17.50 -3.59
C TYR A 490 -8.50 17.39 -3.70
N LEU A 491 -7.82 17.40 -2.56
CA LEU A 491 -6.41 17.01 -2.46
C LEU A 491 -6.37 15.51 -2.21
N GLU A 492 -5.76 14.76 -3.13
CA GLU A 492 -5.36 13.37 -2.92
C GLU A 492 -3.84 13.31 -2.77
N VAL A 493 -3.37 12.64 -1.72
CA VAL A 493 -1.95 12.39 -1.49
C VAL A 493 -1.73 10.90 -1.30
N GLN A 494 -0.81 10.33 -2.08
CA GLN A 494 -0.26 9.01 -1.81
C GLN A 494 1.10 9.15 -1.14
N TYR A 495 1.33 8.42 -0.06
CA TYR A 495 2.55 8.55 0.72
C TYR A 495 2.97 7.23 1.36
N ASN A 496 4.26 7.12 1.61
CA ASN A 496 4.90 6.08 2.38
C ASN A 496 5.31 6.62 3.74
N CYS A 497 5.54 5.72 4.70
CA CYS A 497 6.08 6.08 6.00
C CYS A 497 7.43 5.39 6.15
N LYS A 498 8.50 6.09 5.78
CA LYS A 498 9.86 5.53 5.78
C LYS A 498 10.42 5.47 7.19
N PRO A 499 11.14 4.40 7.57
CA PRO A 499 11.82 4.33 8.84
C PRO A 499 12.70 5.56 9.08
N GLN A 500 12.70 6.03 10.32
CA GLN A 500 13.57 7.14 10.71
C GLN A 500 15.01 6.66 10.75
N THR A 501 15.95 7.51 10.33
CA THR A 501 17.39 7.23 10.44
C THR A 501 18.03 8.30 11.32
N VAL A 502 18.66 7.88 12.41
CA VAL A 502 19.47 8.75 13.26
C VAL A 502 20.93 8.31 13.22
N ARG A 503 21.83 9.28 13.39
CA ARG A 503 23.27 9.10 13.26
C ARG A 503 24.02 9.77 14.39
N ALA A 504 25.06 9.10 14.89
CA ALA A 504 26.05 9.69 15.79
C ALA A 504 27.46 9.28 15.35
N CYS A 505 28.38 10.24 15.31
CA CYS A 505 29.78 9.95 15.02
C CYS A 505 30.43 9.21 16.20
N GLU A 506 31.52 8.48 15.93
CA GLU A 506 32.26 7.74 16.95
C GLU A 506 32.66 8.64 18.14
N GLY A 507 32.36 8.15 19.35
CA GLY A 507 32.55 8.84 20.62
C GLY A 507 31.37 9.71 21.09
N LYS A 508 30.29 9.84 20.30
CA LYS A 508 29.08 10.59 20.66
C LYS A 508 27.93 9.68 21.07
N ASP A 509 27.00 10.24 21.83
CA ASP A 509 25.74 9.59 22.19
C ASP A 509 24.72 9.74 21.06
N LEU A 510 24.07 8.63 20.70
CA LEU A 510 22.95 8.58 19.79
C LEU A 510 21.65 8.52 20.61
N LYS A 511 20.80 9.55 20.53
CA LYS A 511 19.46 9.56 21.14
C LYS A 511 18.43 9.10 20.11
N ILE A 512 17.59 8.14 20.49
CA ILE A 512 16.39 7.70 19.80
C ILE A 512 15.18 8.10 20.65
N ASP A 513 14.18 8.73 20.05
CA ASP A 513 13.00 9.23 20.76
C ASP A 513 11.76 9.06 19.88
N CYS A 514 10.72 8.42 20.41
CA CYS A 514 9.45 8.24 19.73
C CYS A 514 8.47 9.41 19.90
N GLU A 515 8.84 10.44 20.64
CA GLU A 515 8.06 11.68 20.84
C GLU A 515 6.61 11.42 21.28
N GLY A 516 6.40 10.40 22.11
CA GLY A 516 5.07 9.98 22.56
C GLY A 516 4.21 9.30 21.49
N LYS A 517 4.80 8.85 20.38
CA LYS A 517 4.12 8.07 19.31
C LYS A 517 4.27 6.55 19.46
N GLY A 518 4.57 6.09 20.68
CA GLY A 518 4.69 4.66 21.00
C GLY A 518 6.10 4.28 21.45
N VAL A 519 6.54 3.08 21.06
CA VAL A 519 7.83 2.51 21.45
C VAL A 519 8.71 2.22 20.25
N ILE A 520 10.03 2.28 20.46
CA ILE A 520 11.06 2.06 19.45
C ILE A 520 11.01 0.60 18.97
N ASP A 521 11.01 0.44 17.65
CA ASP A 521 11.17 -0.81 16.93
C ASP A 521 12.36 -0.68 15.97
N VAL A 522 13.48 -1.28 16.35
CA VAL A 522 14.75 -1.16 15.63
C VAL A 522 14.73 -2.06 14.39
N ILE A 523 14.90 -1.46 13.22
CA ILE A 523 14.86 -2.17 11.93
C ILE A 523 16.28 -2.53 11.48
N ASN A 524 17.22 -1.60 11.62
CA ASN A 524 18.59 -1.79 11.21
C ASN A 524 19.53 -0.96 12.08
N ALA A 525 20.77 -1.41 12.26
CA ALA A 525 21.82 -0.59 12.83
C ALA A 525 23.19 -0.99 12.28
N ASN A 526 24.08 -0.01 12.11
CA ASN A 526 25.45 -0.23 11.69
C ASN A 526 26.38 0.76 12.38
N TYR A 527 27.25 0.26 13.26
CA TYR A 527 28.40 1.00 13.76
C TYR A 527 29.61 0.69 12.87
N GLY A 528 29.98 1.65 12.02
CA GLY A 528 30.99 1.45 10.99
C GLY A 528 31.10 2.66 10.06
N ARG A 529 31.33 2.42 8.77
CA ARG A 529 31.36 3.43 7.72
C ARG A 529 31.02 2.80 6.36
N ILE A 530 29.93 3.26 5.75
CA ILE A 530 29.45 2.80 4.43
C ILE A 530 29.33 3.92 3.38
N VAL A 531 29.42 5.18 3.82
CA VAL A 531 29.39 6.39 2.99
C VAL A 531 30.53 7.32 3.41
N SER A 532 31.26 7.87 2.42
CA SER A 532 32.30 8.88 2.62
C SER A 532 31.70 10.27 2.86
N GLY A 533 32.44 11.17 3.51
CA GLY A 533 31.97 12.53 3.83
C GLY A 533 30.97 12.62 4.99
N VAL A 534 30.38 11.51 5.42
CA VAL A 534 29.58 11.41 6.65
C VAL A 534 30.52 11.29 7.85
N CYS A 535 30.34 12.15 8.87
CA CYS A 535 31.23 12.23 10.04
C CYS A 535 32.70 12.27 9.59
N PRO A 536 33.14 13.38 8.96
CA PRO A 536 34.49 13.47 8.40
C PRO A 536 35.55 13.28 9.50
N GLY A 537 36.58 12.48 9.20
CA GLY A 537 37.61 12.10 10.17
C GLY A 537 38.65 11.17 9.56
N ALA A 538 39.41 10.47 10.40
CA ALA A 538 40.48 9.58 9.95
C ALA A 538 39.98 8.49 8.98
N ASN A 539 40.68 8.33 7.85
CA ASN A 539 40.43 7.32 6.81
C ASN A 539 38.96 7.23 6.33
N ASP A 540 38.32 8.39 6.11
CA ASP A 540 36.91 8.52 5.73
C ASP A 540 36.52 7.97 4.35
N MET A 541 37.50 7.61 3.51
CA MET A 541 37.29 6.90 2.24
C MET A 541 37.09 5.39 2.40
N ASN A 542 37.38 4.81 3.57
CA ASN A 542 37.13 3.39 3.81
C ASN A 542 35.64 3.12 4.07
N THR A 543 34.87 2.94 3.01
CA THR A 543 33.41 2.71 3.04
C THR A 543 33.00 1.24 3.07
N LYS A 544 33.95 0.32 3.21
CA LYS A 544 33.68 -1.13 3.36
C LYS A 544 33.79 -1.56 4.82
N CYS A 545 33.21 -0.76 5.71
CA CYS A 545 33.25 -0.98 7.15
C CYS A 545 31.84 -1.21 7.69
N GLU A 546 31.43 -2.48 7.74
CA GLU A 546 30.09 -2.89 8.18
C GLU A 546 30.17 -3.78 9.41
N ASN A 547 29.27 -3.55 10.37
CA ASN A 547 29.10 -4.34 11.59
C ASN A 547 27.62 -4.62 11.86
N GLN A 548 26.82 -4.73 10.79
CA GLN A 548 25.35 -4.65 10.85
C GLN A 548 24.72 -5.66 11.82
N LYS A 549 25.17 -6.93 11.82
CA LYS A 549 24.61 -7.99 12.66
C LYS A 549 24.75 -7.66 14.15
N LYS A 550 25.96 -7.32 14.59
CA LYS A 550 26.25 -7.04 16.00
C LYS A 550 25.67 -5.70 16.42
N SER A 551 25.74 -4.69 15.56
CA SER A 551 25.13 -3.39 15.81
C SER A 551 23.62 -3.50 15.97
N LEU A 552 22.93 -4.25 15.11
CA LEU A 552 21.50 -4.49 15.22
C LEU A 552 21.16 -5.18 16.54
N GLU A 553 21.87 -6.24 16.91
CA GLU A 553 21.63 -6.95 18.17
C GLU A 553 21.78 -6.04 19.39
N VAL A 554 22.89 -5.29 19.47
CA VAL A 554 23.16 -4.38 20.59
C VAL A 554 22.11 -3.28 20.68
N VAL A 555 21.79 -2.62 19.57
CA VAL A 555 20.81 -1.52 19.57
C VAL A 555 19.39 -2.05 19.82
N TYR A 556 19.02 -3.19 19.24
CA TYR A 556 17.71 -3.81 19.46
C TYR A 556 17.52 -4.15 20.93
N ASN A 557 18.48 -4.83 21.56
CA ASN A 557 18.39 -5.19 22.98
C ASN A 557 18.42 -3.96 23.90
N SER A 558 19.11 -2.89 23.49
CA SER A 558 19.23 -1.67 24.29
C SER A 558 18.01 -0.75 24.17
N CYS A 559 17.36 -0.71 23.00
CA CYS A 559 16.37 0.32 22.66
C CYS A 559 14.96 -0.19 22.37
N SER A 560 14.80 -1.41 21.88
CA SER A 560 13.48 -1.91 21.47
C SER A 560 12.50 -1.90 22.65
N SER A 561 11.25 -1.54 22.36
CA SER A 561 10.15 -1.42 23.35
C SER A 561 10.29 -0.28 24.37
N LYS A 562 11.27 0.62 24.22
CA LYS A 562 11.36 1.87 25.01
C LYS A 562 10.78 3.05 24.25
N SER A 563 10.26 4.07 24.93
CA SER A 563 9.84 5.33 24.29
C SER A 563 11.04 6.20 23.91
N THR A 564 12.13 6.12 24.69
CA THR A 564 13.40 6.81 24.46
C THR A 564 14.58 5.88 24.74
N CYS A 565 15.69 6.07 24.02
CA CYS A 565 16.92 5.29 24.18
C CYS A 565 18.15 6.16 23.90
N VAL A 566 19.23 5.94 24.64
CA VAL A 566 20.54 6.54 24.35
C VAL A 566 21.56 5.43 24.22
N VAL A 567 22.32 5.42 23.12
CA VAL A 567 23.39 4.46 22.85
C VAL A 567 24.66 5.20 22.48
N LYS A 568 25.76 4.88 23.15
CA LYS A 568 27.05 5.51 22.88
C LYS A 568 27.74 4.84 21.69
N ALA A 569 28.12 5.61 20.67
CA ALA A 569 28.74 5.11 19.44
C ALA A 569 30.24 4.86 19.64
N GLU A 570 30.62 3.77 20.32
CA GLU A 570 32.03 3.49 20.63
C GLU A 570 32.42 2.02 20.51
N ASN A 571 33.73 1.78 20.32
CA ASN A 571 34.31 0.45 20.15
C ASN A 571 34.08 -0.46 21.37
N ALA A 572 33.96 0.11 22.58
CA ALA A 572 33.66 -0.67 23.80
C ALA A 572 32.27 -1.32 23.76
N VAL A 573 31.30 -0.70 23.07
CA VAL A 573 29.93 -1.17 22.94
C VAL A 573 29.79 -2.14 21.76
N PHE A 574 30.36 -1.79 20.61
CA PHE A 574 30.12 -2.51 19.35
C PHE A 574 31.28 -3.40 18.89
N GLY A 575 32.46 -3.29 19.51
CA GLY A 575 33.73 -3.72 18.92
C GLY A 575 34.19 -2.79 17.80
N ASP A 576 35.44 -2.94 17.37
CA ASP A 576 35.99 -2.18 16.24
C ASP A 576 35.98 -3.02 14.95
N PRO A 577 35.07 -2.73 14.00
CA PRO A 577 35.00 -3.45 12.73
C PRO A 577 36.07 -3.02 11.71
N CYS A 578 36.71 -1.86 11.89
CA CYS A 578 37.69 -1.34 10.94
C CYS A 578 38.68 -0.39 11.63
N TYR A 579 39.74 -0.98 12.17
CA TYR A 579 40.77 -0.26 12.92
C TYR A 579 41.34 0.94 12.15
N GLY A 580 41.48 2.07 12.83
CA GLY A 580 42.02 3.32 12.27
C GLY A 580 41.08 4.08 11.33
N THR A 581 39.86 3.58 11.10
CA THR A 581 38.81 4.32 10.39
C THR A 581 37.87 4.97 11.41
N TYR A 582 37.60 6.28 11.25
CA TYR A 582 36.63 6.98 12.09
C TYR A 582 35.22 6.50 11.73
N LYS A 583 34.45 6.04 12.70
CA LYS A 583 33.16 5.37 12.47
C LYS A 583 31.97 6.28 12.82
N TYR A 584 30.78 5.81 12.49
CA TYR A 584 29.52 6.35 12.99
C TYR A 584 28.53 5.21 13.22
N LEU A 585 27.61 5.42 14.17
CA LEU A 585 26.45 4.58 14.36
C LEU A 585 25.28 5.15 13.56
N ASP A 586 24.82 4.40 12.57
CA ASP A 586 23.52 4.61 11.92
C ASP A 586 22.49 3.66 12.49
N VAL A 587 21.33 4.17 12.89
CA VAL A 587 20.20 3.36 13.33
C VAL A 587 18.97 3.73 12.54
N GLN A 588 18.35 2.73 11.91
CA GLN A 588 17.02 2.82 11.32
C GLN A 588 16.00 2.22 12.27
N PHE A 589 14.95 2.99 12.59
CA PHE A 589 13.91 2.55 13.52
C PHE A 589 12.55 3.10 13.11
N THR A 590 11.51 2.50 13.67
CA THR A 590 10.16 3.05 13.66
C THR A 590 9.63 3.13 15.09
N CYS A 591 8.57 3.88 15.28
CA CYS A 591 7.82 3.91 16.52
C CYS A 591 6.48 3.23 16.26
N ARG A 592 6.12 2.27 17.12
CA ARG A 592 4.86 1.55 17.01
C ARG A 592 4.03 1.74 18.28
N PRO A 593 2.70 1.86 18.18
CA PRO A 593 1.83 1.87 19.34
C PRO A 593 2.05 0.62 20.19
N GLN A 594 1.91 0.79 21.51
CA GLN A 594 1.91 -0.33 22.44
C GLN A 594 0.59 -1.10 22.32
N VAL A 595 0.60 -2.39 22.66
CA VAL A 595 -0.58 -3.25 22.60
C VAL A 595 -0.79 -3.95 23.94
N ALA A 596 -1.94 -3.73 24.56
CA ALA A 596 -2.38 -4.45 25.75
C ALA A 596 -3.58 -5.35 25.42
N ARG A 597 -3.64 -6.52 26.06
CA ARG A 597 -4.73 -7.49 25.85
C ARG A 597 -5.23 -8.10 27.16
N ALA A 598 -6.55 -8.32 27.25
CA ALA A 598 -7.18 -9.07 28.33
C ALA A 598 -8.33 -9.93 27.77
N CYS A 599 -8.39 -11.19 28.19
CA CYS A 599 -9.49 -12.08 27.79
C CYS A 599 -10.81 -11.68 28.47
N GLU A 600 -11.94 -12.06 27.87
CA GLU A 600 -13.27 -11.85 28.45
C GLU A 600 -13.34 -12.35 29.91
N GLY A 601 -13.86 -11.51 30.80
CA GLY A 601 -13.91 -11.70 32.25
C GLY A 601 -12.64 -11.27 33.01
N LYS A 602 -11.57 -10.87 32.34
CA LYS A 602 -10.32 -10.37 32.98
C LYS A 602 -10.22 -8.85 32.91
N GLU A 603 -9.37 -8.30 33.77
CA GLU A 603 -9.03 -6.88 33.78
C GLU A 603 -7.83 -6.59 32.89
N LEU A 604 -7.96 -5.58 32.04
CA LEU A 604 -6.88 -4.99 31.28
C LEU A 604 -6.31 -3.82 32.08
N ARG A 605 -5.02 -3.86 32.39
CA ARG A 605 -4.30 -2.75 33.01
C ARG A 605 -3.37 -2.09 31.98
N ILE A 606 -3.42 -0.76 31.90
CA ILE A 606 -2.52 0.05 31.08
C ILE A 606 -1.81 1.04 32.01
N ASP A 607 -0.49 1.09 31.93
CA ASP A 607 0.35 1.98 32.74
C ASP A 607 1.33 2.75 31.82
N CYS A 608 1.44 4.05 32.08
CA CYS A 608 2.47 4.96 31.58
C CYS A 608 3.26 5.52 32.77
N ASN A 609 4.38 6.21 32.50
CA ASN A 609 5.13 6.88 33.56
C ASN A 609 4.29 7.98 34.23
N GLU A 610 4.64 8.39 35.45
CA GLU A 610 3.88 9.39 36.23
C GLU A 610 3.75 10.76 35.52
N ASP A 611 4.73 11.10 34.68
CA ASP A 611 4.77 12.31 33.86
C ASP A 611 4.22 12.12 32.43
N GLU A 612 3.61 10.97 32.16
CA GLU A 612 2.96 10.63 30.90
C GLU A 612 1.45 10.39 31.09
N THR A 613 0.72 10.44 29.99
CA THR A 613 -0.70 10.16 29.90
C THR A 613 -0.98 9.18 28.77
N ILE A 614 -1.96 8.32 28.98
CA ILE A 614 -2.42 7.36 27.99
C ILE A 614 -3.18 8.10 26.90
N GLU A 615 -2.79 7.84 25.65
CA GLU A 615 -3.56 8.15 24.46
C GLU A 615 -4.00 6.84 23.81
N VAL A 616 -5.30 6.61 23.73
CA VAL A 616 -5.85 5.43 23.06
C VAL A 616 -5.87 5.68 21.55
N ILE A 617 -5.24 4.76 20.80
CA ILE A 617 -5.18 4.80 19.34
C ILE A 617 -6.29 3.94 18.73
N ASN A 618 -6.51 2.75 19.30
CA ASN A 618 -7.55 1.83 18.88
C ASN A 618 -7.95 0.94 20.05
N ALA A 619 -9.21 0.49 20.07
CA ALA A 619 -9.64 -0.56 20.97
C ALA A 619 -10.67 -1.46 20.31
N ASN A 620 -10.65 -2.74 20.65
CA ASN A 620 -11.65 -3.71 20.22
C ASN A 620 -11.90 -4.72 21.33
N TYR A 621 -13.09 -4.67 21.93
CA TYR A 621 -13.66 -5.77 22.68
C TYR A 621 -14.45 -6.66 21.72
N GLY A 622 -13.92 -7.84 21.45
CA GLY A 622 -14.44 -8.74 20.43
C GLY A 622 -13.45 -9.86 20.14
N ARG A 623 -13.37 -10.26 18.87
CA ARG A 623 -12.38 -11.22 18.37
C ARG A 623 -12.12 -10.95 16.89
N ASN A 624 -10.90 -10.58 16.58
CA ASN A 624 -10.43 -10.35 15.21
C ASN A 624 -9.31 -11.32 14.78
N LEU A 625 -8.77 -12.10 15.72
CA LEU A 625 -7.68 -13.05 15.52
C LEU A 625 -7.98 -14.34 16.28
N VAL A 626 -7.68 -15.47 15.64
CA VAL A 626 -7.74 -16.78 16.28
C VAL A 626 -6.47 -17.02 17.10
N GLY A 627 -6.56 -17.78 18.19
CA GLY A 627 -5.40 -18.13 19.04
C GLY A 627 -5.07 -17.12 20.13
N ILE A 628 -5.64 -15.91 20.10
CA ILE A 628 -5.62 -14.98 21.24
C ILE A 628 -6.80 -15.33 22.15
N CYS A 629 -6.53 -15.56 23.44
CA CYS A 629 -7.54 -15.96 24.42
C CYS A 629 -8.39 -17.15 23.92
N PRO A 630 -7.82 -18.36 23.79
CA PRO A 630 -8.55 -19.52 23.25
C PRO A 630 -9.77 -19.84 24.12
N GLY A 631 -10.91 -20.16 23.47
CA GLY A 631 -12.18 -20.42 24.16
C GLY A 631 -13.34 -20.70 23.21
N SER A 632 -14.57 -20.55 23.69
CA SER A 632 -15.79 -20.84 22.91
C SER A 632 -15.86 -20.05 21.59
N ASN A 633 -16.17 -20.73 20.47
CA ASN A 633 -16.32 -20.16 19.13
C ASN A 633 -15.17 -19.23 18.69
N ASP A 634 -13.93 -19.58 19.02
CA ASP A 634 -12.72 -18.80 18.73
C ASP A 634 -12.38 -18.63 17.24
N MET A 635 -13.06 -19.34 16.34
CA MET A 635 -12.98 -19.14 14.89
C MET A 635 -13.79 -17.93 14.39
N ASN A 636 -14.70 -17.36 15.20
CA ASN A 636 -15.47 -16.19 14.82
C ASN A 636 -14.62 -14.91 14.93
N THR A 637 -13.80 -14.64 13.91
CA THR A 637 -12.92 -13.46 13.82
C THR A 637 -13.57 -12.24 13.17
N LYS A 638 -14.83 -12.35 12.75
CA LYS A 638 -15.65 -11.21 12.29
C LYS A 638 -16.42 -10.58 13.46
N CYS A 639 -15.87 -10.68 14.65
CA CYS A 639 -16.45 -10.12 15.86
C CYS A 639 -15.71 -8.84 16.23
N ASN A 640 -16.24 -7.70 15.81
CA ASN A 640 -15.64 -6.42 16.11
C ASN A 640 -16.66 -5.44 16.71
N HIS A 641 -16.17 -4.62 17.64
CA HIS A 641 -16.95 -3.54 18.23
C HIS A 641 -16.12 -2.26 18.31
N HIS A 642 -15.31 -1.98 17.29
CA HIS A 642 -14.27 -0.95 17.28
C HIS A 642 -14.73 0.41 17.80
N LYS A 643 -15.84 0.97 17.30
CA LYS A 643 -16.30 2.31 17.69
C LYS A 643 -16.61 2.41 19.18
N LYS A 644 -17.52 1.58 19.69
CA LYS A 644 -17.90 1.60 21.12
C LYS A 644 -16.76 1.17 22.04
N SER A 645 -15.94 0.21 21.61
CA SER A 645 -14.76 -0.21 22.37
C SER A 645 -13.78 0.94 22.53
N TYR A 646 -13.51 1.66 21.44
CA TYR A 646 -12.72 2.89 21.45
C TYR A 646 -13.32 3.93 22.39
N ASP A 647 -14.60 4.27 22.26
CA ASP A 647 -15.26 5.29 23.08
C ASP A 647 -15.19 4.98 24.59
N VAL A 648 -15.42 3.71 24.96
CA VAL A 648 -15.36 3.25 26.36
C VAL A 648 -13.93 3.31 26.90
N VAL A 649 -12.94 2.81 26.16
CA VAL A 649 -11.54 2.81 26.62
C VAL A 649 -10.99 4.24 26.62
N GLN A 650 -11.31 5.06 25.62
CA GLN A 650 -10.93 6.47 25.53
C GLN A 650 -11.43 7.25 26.75
N SER A 651 -12.73 7.13 27.09
CA SER A 651 -13.30 7.80 28.26
C SER A 651 -12.75 7.27 29.60
N SER A 652 -12.39 5.98 29.65
CA SER A 652 -11.88 5.35 30.88
C SER A 652 -10.40 5.63 31.13
N CYS A 653 -9.59 5.71 30.07
CA CYS A 653 -8.13 5.69 30.14
C CYS A 653 -7.47 6.99 29.71
N SER A 654 -8.01 7.71 28.74
CA SER A 654 -7.30 8.86 28.17
C SER A 654 -7.07 9.94 29.21
N THR A 655 -5.92 10.61 29.12
CA THR A 655 -5.43 11.65 30.07
C THR A 655 -5.00 11.15 31.46
N LYS A 656 -5.10 9.84 31.74
CA LYS A 656 -4.58 9.21 32.98
C LYS A 656 -3.21 8.58 32.73
N SER A 657 -2.37 8.50 33.75
CA SER A 657 -1.09 7.75 33.70
C SER A 657 -1.29 6.25 33.91
N SER A 658 -2.41 5.83 34.51
CA SER A 658 -2.76 4.43 34.71
C SER A 658 -4.28 4.26 34.59
N CYS A 659 -4.71 3.17 33.96
CA CYS A 659 -6.12 2.79 33.90
C CYS A 659 -6.31 1.27 34.00
N THR A 660 -7.49 0.87 34.45
CA THR A 660 -7.91 -0.53 34.44
C THR A 660 -9.31 -0.63 33.87
N VAL A 661 -9.51 -1.52 32.89
CA VAL A 661 -10.79 -1.73 32.20
C VAL A 661 -11.11 -3.22 32.20
N LYS A 662 -12.30 -3.58 32.67
CA LYS A 662 -12.73 -4.98 32.70
C LYS A 662 -13.30 -5.39 31.34
N ALA A 663 -12.75 -6.45 30.75
CA ALA A 663 -13.16 -6.96 29.45
C ALA A 663 -14.44 -7.80 29.60
N GLU A 664 -15.62 -7.18 29.65
CA GLU A 664 -16.88 -7.91 29.82
C GLU A 664 -18.06 -7.28 29.07
N ASN A 665 -19.10 -8.10 28.82
CA ASN A 665 -20.28 -7.70 28.04
C ASN A 665 -21.09 -6.60 28.74
N ALA A 666 -21.03 -6.49 30.07
CA ALA A 666 -21.68 -5.41 30.81
C ALA A 666 -21.07 -4.03 30.51
N VAL A 667 -19.78 -3.98 30.16
CA VAL A 667 -19.05 -2.74 29.86
C VAL A 667 -19.19 -2.38 28.38
N PHE A 668 -18.98 -3.35 27.49
CA PHE A 668 -18.88 -3.10 26.05
C PHE A 668 -20.14 -3.48 25.26
N GLY A 669 -21.08 -4.22 25.84
CA GLY A 669 -22.08 -4.99 25.10
C GLY A 669 -21.47 -6.27 24.52
N ASP A 670 -22.31 -7.15 23.97
CA ASP A 670 -21.86 -8.38 23.32
C ASP A 670 -21.95 -8.26 21.79
N PRO A 671 -20.83 -8.03 21.09
CA PRO A 671 -20.82 -7.96 19.62
C PRO A 671 -21.03 -9.31 18.94
N CYS A 672 -20.85 -10.42 19.66
CA CYS A 672 -20.93 -11.76 19.08
C CYS A 672 -21.26 -12.81 20.17
N VAL A 673 -22.56 -12.98 20.42
CA VAL A 673 -23.07 -13.90 21.44
C VAL A 673 -22.53 -15.31 21.22
N GLY A 674 -22.01 -15.92 22.30
CA GLY A 674 -21.45 -17.27 22.29
C GLY A 674 -19.98 -17.36 21.85
N THR A 675 -19.40 -16.28 21.33
CA THR A 675 -17.95 -16.18 21.08
C THR A 675 -17.24 -15.65 22.32
N TYR A 676 -16.21 -16.35 22.75
CA TYR A 676 -15.31 -15.87 23.81
C TYR A 676 -14.47 -14.73 23.24
N LYS A 677 -14.50 -13.57 23.89
CA LYS A 677 -13.89 -12.33 23.37
C LYS A 677 -12.60 -12.00 24.11
N TYR A 678 -11.93 -10.96 23.64
CA TYR A 678 -10.86 -10.27 24.34
C TYR A 678 -10.92 -8.77 24.04
N LEU A 679 -10.45 -7.98 24.98
CA LEU A 679 -10.17 -6.57 24.79
C LEU A 679 -8.73 -6.43 24.30
N GLU A 680 -8.53 -5.89 23.10
CA GLU A 680 -7.23 -5.42 22.61
C GLU A 680 -7.25 -3.90 22.53
N VAL A 681 -6.25 -3.25 23.13
CA VAL A 681 -6.08 -1.79 23.11
C VAL A 681 -4.70 -1.45 22.56
N GLN A 682 -4.69 -0.61 21.54
CA GLN A 682 -3.48 0.04 21.03
C GLN A 682 -3.42 1.44 21.63
N TYR A 683 -2.29 1.79 22.25
CA TYR A 683 -2.14 3.07 22.95
C TYR A 683 -0.71 3.59 22.87
N ASN A 684 -0.57 4.89 23.13
CA ASN A 684 0.70 5.57 23.32
C ASN A 684 0.75 6.16 24.74
N CYS A 685 1.96 6.26 25.28
CA CYS A 685 2.23 7.10 26.45
C CYS A 685 2.78 8.43 25.93
N LYS A 686 2.05 9.51 26.17
CA LYS A 686 2.42 10.87 25.76
C LYS A 686 2.83 11.70 26.96
N PRO A 687 3.89 12.54 26.85
CA PRO A 687 4.25 13.47 27.91
C PRO A 687 3.04 14.30 28.33
N LYS A 688 2.79 14.36 29.64
CA LYS A 688 1.68 15.12 30.22
C LYS A 688 1.92 16.63 30.02
N PRO A 689 1.04 17.36 29.31
CA PRO A 689 1.18 18.80 29.17
C PRO A 689 1.12 19.48 30.53
N GLN A 690 2.13 20.29 30.84
CA GLN A 690 2.18 21.18 31.98
C GLN A 690 1.51 22.52 31.62
N VAL A 691 0.89 23.18 32.59
CA VAL A 691 0.25 24.49 32.39
C VAL A 691 1.00 25.54 33.21
N ALA A 692 1.51 26.57 32.54
CA ALA A 692 2.05 27.76 33.19
C ALA A 692 1.13 28.96 32.92
N ARG A 693 0.93 29.80 33.94
CA ARG A 693 0.08 31.00 33.86
C ARG A 693 0.76 32.23 34.43
N ALA A 694 0.56 33.38 33.80
CA ALA A 694 0.96 34.69 34.31
C ALA A 694 -0.11 35.72 33.98
N CYS A 695 -0.49 36.53 34.96
CA CYS A 695 -1.46 37.61 34.77
C CYS A 695 -0.87 38.75 33.93
N GLU A 696 -1.72 39.50 33.23
CA GLU A 696 -1.31 40.67 32.45
C GLU A 696 -0.45 41.63 33.28
N GLY A 697 0.72 41.99 32.72
CA GLY A 697 1.78 42.77 33.35
C GLY A 697 2.96 41.95 33.88
N ASN A 698 2.77 40.66 34.17
CA ASN A 698 3.78 39.80 34.79
C ASN A 698 4.55 38.93 33.79
N ASP A 699 5.72 38.47 34.22
CA ASP A 699 6.56 37.55 33.46
C ASP A 699 6.15 36.09 33.72
N LEU A 700 5.92 35.34 32.64
CA LEU A 700 5.72 33.89 32.67
C LEU A 700 7.07 33.20 32.52
N LYS A 701 7.52 32.47 33.54
CA LYS A 701 8.69 31.58 33.45
C LYS A 701 8.25 30.15 33.13
N ILE A 702 8.85 29.55 32.11
CA ILE A 702 8.71 28.12 31.78
C ILE A 702 10.09 27.49 31.92
N ASP A 703 10.19 26.38 32.65
CA ASP A 703 11.46 25.71 32.93
C ASP A 703 11.28 24.19 32.87
N CYS A 704 12.18 23.50 32.17
CA CYS A 704 12.21 22.05 32.10
C CYS A 704 13.08 21.41 33.19
N ASN A 705 13.75 22.19 34.04
CA ASN A 705 14.51 21.71 35.20
C ASN A 705 15.51 20.57 34.84
N GLY A 706 16.13 20.65 33.67
CA GLY A 706 17.08 19.64 33.18
C GLY A 706 16.42 18.42 32.49
N LYS A 707 15.09 18.33 32.42
CA LYS A 707 14.36 17.28 31.67
C LYS A 707 14.24 17.57 30.17
N GLY A 708 15.24 18.24 29.59
CA GLY A 708 15.28 18.55 28.17
C GLY A 708 14.79 19.96 27.80
N THR A 709 14.10 20.07 26.67
CA THR A 709 13.72 21.32 25.99
C THR A 709 12.20 21.53 25.94
N ILE A 710 11.77 22.78 25.98
CA ILE A 710 10.36 23.16 25.97
C ILE A 710 9.76 22.90 24.58
N ASN A 711 8.61 22.24 24.56
CA ASN A 711 7.75 22.08 23.41
C ASN A 711 6.38 22.69 23.73
N VAL A 712 6.07 23.82 23.12
CA VAL A 712 4.82 24.56 23.34
C VAL A 712 3.69 23.86 22.60
N VAL A 713 2.72 23.34 23.35
CA VAL A 713 1.53 22.63 22.84
C VAL A 713 0.43 23.61 22.52
N ASN A 714 0.19 24.58 23.41
CA ASN A 714 -0.85 25.59 23.25
C ASN A 714 -0.45 26.87 24.01
N ALA A 715 -0.97 28.02 23.57
CA ALA A 715 -0.82 29.27 24.31
C ALA A 715 -2.00 30.21 24.01
N ASN A 716 -2.46 30.95 25.02
CA ASN A 716 -3.43 32.02 24.85
C ASN A 716 -3.12 33.18 25.80
N TYR A 717 -2.86 34.36 25.24
CA TYR A 717 -2.90 35.63 25.95
C TYR A 717 -4.28 36.26 25.80
N GLY A 718 -5.13 36.09 26.81
CA GLY A 718 -6.54 36.46 26.76
C GLY A 718 -7.24 36.13 28.07
N ARG A 719 -8.49 35.70 27.99
CA ARG A 719 -9.26 35.19 29.13
C ARG A 719 -10.31 34.20 28.63
N THR A 720 -10.17 32.94 29.03
CA THR A 720 -11.08 31.84 28.69
C THR A 720 -11.77 31.23 29.92
N LEU A 721 -11.29 31.57 31.12
CA LEU A 721 -11.82 31.09 32.40
C LEU A 721 -11.99 32.27 33.36
N ALA A 722 -13.14 32.31 34.03
CA ALA A 722 -13.39 33.25 35.13
C ALA A 722 -12.61 32.82 36.38
N GLY A 723 -12.20 33.77 37.23
CA GLY A 723 -11.49 33.51 38.49
C GLY A 723 -9.98 33.20 38.36
N VAL A 724 -9.46 32.95 37.15
CA VAL A 724 -8.01 32.92 36.89
C VAL A 724 -7.52 34.36 36.74
N CYS A 725 -6.53 34.79 37.55
CA CYS A 725 -6.05 36.17 37.60
C CYS A 725 -7.20 37.18 37.81
N PRO A 726 -7.83 37.22 39.01
CA PRO A 726 -8.97 38.10 39.26
C PRO A 726 -8.60 39.58 39.06
N GLY A 727 -9.49 40.34 38.43
CA GLY A 727 -9.23 41.73 38.05
C GLY A 727 -10.39 42.35 37.26
N ALA A 728 -10.11 43.44 36.53
CA ALA A 728 -11.14 44.16 35.79
C ALA A 728 -11.84 43.27 34.74
N ASN A 729 -13.18 43.25 34.77
CA ASN A 729 -14.05 42.50 33.84
C ASN A 729 -13.68 41.01 33.69
N ASP A 730 -13.38 40.33 34.80
CA ASP A 730 -12.94 38.93 34.82
C ASP A 730 -14.02 37.88 34.46
N SER A 731 -15.26 38.32 34.26
CA SER A 731 -16.37 37.51 33.73
C SER A 731 -16.37 37.39 32.20
N ASN A 732 -15.61 38.23 31.49
CA ASN A 732 -15.51 38.16 30.02
C ASN A 732 -14.55 37.03 29.59
N THR A 733 -15.10 35.82 29.44
CA THR A 733 -14.36 34.61 29.03
C THR A 733 -14.33 34.37 27.52
N LYS A 734 -14.87 35.29 26.71
CA LYS A 734 -14.84 35.23 25.24
C LYS A 734 -13.66 36.04 24.70
N CYS A 735 -12.51 35.91 25.34
CA CYS A 735 -11.30 36.63 24.96
C CYS A 735 -10.20 35.64 24.55
N ASP A 736 -10.15 35.34 23.26
CA ASP A 736 -9.21 34.39 22.69
C ASP A 736 -8.25 35.08 21.71
N ASN A 737 -6.97 34.71 21.79
CA ASN A 737 -5.88 35.16 20.92
C ASN A 737 -4.93 33.99 20.61
N GLN A 738 -5.46 32.77 20.56
CA GLN A 738 -4.67 31.53 20.52
C GLN A 738 -3.67 31.49 19.36
N LYS A 739 -4.09 31.79 18.13
CA LYS A 739 -3.23 31.69 16.93
C LYS A 739 -1.94 32.51 17.07
N LYS A 740 -2.08 33.78 17.45
CA LYS A 740 -0.94 34.71 17.62
C LYS A 740 -0.13 34.39 18.87
N SER A 741 -0.79 33.97 19.93
CA SER A 741 -0.13 33.61 21.20
C SER A 741 0.76 32.37 21.04
N ILE A 742 0.29 31.34 20.34
CA ILE A 742 1.08 30.14 20.03
C ILE A 742 2.34 30.52 19.26
N GLU A 743 2.21 31.29 18.19
CA GLU A 743 3.35 31.69 17.34
C GLU A 743 4.42 32.44 18.15
N ILE A 744 4.01 33.43 18.94
CA ILE A 744 4.92 34.22 19.78
C ILE A 744 5.61 33.34 20.81
N VAL A 745 4.86 32.51 21.54
CA VAL A 745 5.43 31.69 22.62
C VAL A 745 6.32 30.59 22.05
N GLN A 746 5.95 29.96 20.92
CA GLN A 746 6.82 28.99 20.23
C GLN A 746 8.14 29.62 19.82
N ASN A 747 8.12 30.79 19.19
CA ASN A 747 9.34 31.49 18.77
C ASN A 747 10.23 31.89 19.95
N ASN A 748 9.64 32.19 21.11
CA ASN A 748 10.39 32.59 22.29
C ASN A 748 10.90 31.42 23.13
N CYS A 749 10.18 30.30 23.17
CA CYS A 749 10.39 29.23 24.15
C CYS A 749 10.75 27.86 23.56
N SER A 750 10.26 27.51 22.37
CA SER A 750 10.49 26.17 21.83
C SER A 750 11.98 25.87 21.68
N SER A 751 12.37 24.63 21.97
CA SER A 751 13.76 24.14 21.90
C SER A 751 14.74 24.75 22.92
N LYS A 752 14.26 25.56 23.88
CA LYS A 752 15.07 26.05 25.01
C LYS A 752 14.79 25.23 26.26
N SER A 753 15.75 25.11 27.18
CA SER A 753 15.54 24.44 28.48
C SER A 753 14.74 25.29 29.47
N SER A 754 14.76 26.62 29.29
CA SER A 754 14.04 27.59 30.11
C SER A 754 13.75 28.84 29.27
N CYS A 755 12.60 29.49 29.48
CA CYS A 755 12.25 30.75 28.82
C CYS A 755 11.43 31.66 29.75
N ILE A 756 11.44 32.96 29.44
CA ILE A 756 10.59 33.96 30.10
C ILE A 756 9.83 34.73 29.02
N VAL A 757 8.52 34.86 29.19
CA VAL A 757 7.64 35.62 28.28
C VAL A 757 6.77 36.58 29.07
N LYS A 758 6.83 37.88 28.76
CA LYS A 758 6.01 38.89 29.44
C LYS A 758 4.57 38.86 28.93
N ALA A 759 3.61 38.69 29.82
CA ALA A 759 2.18 38.72 29.49
C ALA A 759 1.71 40.17 29.30
N ALA A 760 1.88 40.75 28.10
CA ALA A 760 1.55 42.15 27.85
C ALA A 760 0.97 42.43 26.46
N ASN A 761 0.12 43.46 26.37
CA ASN A 761 -0.53 43.90 25.12
C ASN A 761 0.49 44.38 24.08
N SER A 762 1.65 44.88 24.50
CA SER A 762 2.73 45.28 23.60
C SER A 762 3.30 44.11 22.79
N LEU A 763 3.23 42.89 23.32
CA LEU A 763 3.75 41.69 22.67
C LEU A 763 2.65 40.95 21.89
N PHE A 764 1.49 40.74 22.52
CA PHE A 764 0.42 39.91 21.96
C PHE A 764 -0.67 40.70 21.23
N GLY A 765 -0.72 42.04 21.39
CA GLY A 765 -1.90 42.85 21.09
C GLY A 765 -2.96 42.73 22.19
N ASP A 766 -4.00 43.57 22.13
CA ASP A 766 -5.13 43.51 23.05
C ASP A 766 -6.35 42.86 22.37
N PRO A 767 -6.62 41.56 22.61
CA PRO A 767 -7.75 40.87 22.01
C PRO A 767 -9.11 41.25 22.60
N CYS A 768 -9.13 41.88 23.78
CA CYS A 768 -10.36 42.24 24.48
C CYS A 768 -10.15 43.45 25.39
N TYR A 769 -10.34 44.64 24.83
CA TYR A 769 -10.12 45.90 25.53
C TYR A 769 -10.92 45.99 26.84
N GLY A 770 -10.27 46.48 27.90
CA GLY A 770 -10.87 46.64 29.23
C GLY A 770 -11.09 45.34 30.01
N THR A 771 -10.70 44.18 29.48
CA THR A 771 -10.67 42.91 30.21
C THR A 771 -9.25 42.62 30.68
N TYR A 772 -9.07 42.34 31.97
CA TYR A 772 -7.77 41.93 32.51
C TYR A 772 -7.43 40.54 31.99
N LYS A 773 -6.29 40.36 31.33
CA LYS A 773 -5.93 39.10 30.65
C LYS A 773 -4.93 38.28 31.47
N TYR A 774 -4.66 37.07 31.01
CA TYR A 774 -3.54 36.26 31.44
C TYR A 774 -2.96 35.51 30.24
N LEU A 775 -1.66 35.25 30.29
CA LEU A 775 -1.00 34.30 29.40
C LEU A 775 -1.10 32.92 30.05
N GLU A 776 -1.77 32.00 29.37
CA GLU A 776 -1.74 30.57 29.69
C GLU A 776 -0.95 29.84 28.61
N VAL A 777 0.04 29.04 29.00
CA VAL A 777 0.84 28.22 28.09
C VAL A 777 0.77 26.77 28.55
N GLN A 778 0.38 25.90 27.63
CA GLN A 778 0.49 24.45 27.79
C GLN A 778 1.75 23.98 27.08
N TYR A 779 2.63 23.27 27.78
CA TYR A 779 3.92 22.84 27.24
C TYR A 779 4.31 21.45 27.75
N THR A 780 5.19 20.78 27.02
CA THR A 780 5.86 19.55 27.47
C THR A 780 7.37 19.78 27.48
N CYS A 781 8.11 18.98 28.24
CA CYS A 781 9.57 18.95 28.20
C CYS A 781 10.04 17.70 27.44
N LYS A 782 10.99 17.86 26.51
CA LYS A 782 11.48 16.86 25.55
C LYS A 782 12.99 16.60 25.65
#